data_AF-A0A812KQ20-F1
#
_entry.id   AF-A0A812KQ20-F1
#
_cell.length_a   1.000
_cell.length_b   1.000
_cell.length_c   1.000
_cell.angle_alpha   90.00
_cell.angle_beta   90.00
_cell.angle_gamma   90.00
#
_symmetry.space_group_name_H-M   'P 1'
#
loop_
_entity.id
_entity.type
_entity.pdbx_description
1 polymer ?
#
loop_
_entity_poly.entity_id
_entity_poly.type
_entity_poly.pdbx_seq_one_letter_code
_entity_poly.pdbx_strand_id
1 'polypeptide(L)'
;MGNVRTVKLLYSVVCAVFISTKQATLLTRQSEPNHDDTQVTPGIVGTGLALIIQVTGAPGLDIGDTTFPMYTMLAATLLQLTRIKMHEELIGAGALTEFDESKGKAMFVSHQWVSDTHPVSLPVATEIIHGRLQCPVARDFDVQSLHIWCEFFFVLCPALKHLDSGRTLSHATWADRGWCRTERVARELAARKGGYMIVVESPTLQTLIWQGNRLLDAPGSGQFTRDADRAMIGRVLVQMVWTKLSYYLRQQDLHNYRFLLNSQKGRFFRDLDVEPVDGFLPGLVSRADPMVEPQLFIMEWFLHQNGFTKVTDRDAGGWSPLCFAALDGDPVVIQALLENRADVNDIITQAKNEFQIPKKVSALAIAAFYRNNQAVELLISARANVNQKAPFGGGALHLACVGDNAHAVRRLCVARADPGQQTVLLQLTPFLIACACGKPLAMRELLALVPNLSMRHGLHIALMFSGGSSPDTISVLLEARADANEQFKISIKHSRWWLLLNSMACLHRVSPSRLTSLAYHHYGATPLMFSVLSGYLEATTALLAAGARVDIKNYRNKTVSDLASQIQAPTWLLQTLSATAKSSSEIKVGNPHEHRQNMFAQLFQLSNTEGNIGCIRDSASDSEGLTKEPQTPSRAYHPKGDPTFPMYTMLAETLLQLTQIKMHEELIQAGALTVFDESMGKAMFVSHQWLSDSHPDPNFEQLRVLQETLVNVAAGTSRVSVPLVTEMLRGRLPCPAASDFDLTRLHIWYDYFSCPQSAVPHAENCRQHAIQSIPAYVARCEFFVILCPALKHVENGCTMSQSTWGERGWCRTERVARELAARKRGYMIVIQSPTLQTLIWEGNRLLDAPGSGQFTREDDKARIGRMMVEMVWTKLSYYLQQQDLHNYRFLLNSQKARFFRDLDVEPVDGILPGFGGSADPTVDAKVFMMERFLHQNGKVTDRDSGGWSPLCFAALRGDPVVVQALLESRADVNDAITKPKREFQFPKKVTAVSIAAFYRNNEALEVLLSAGANVNKADGYGGNGLHSACAGDNPLAVQRLCMARADPTAINLLGLTPFLVACCCGNPLAMQEMLVQIPNLSLRHGLHIALMFSGGSSPNTISVLLEARADANEQFKIRMKDSGWWLLLNIMGCRHRVSPSRLTSLAYHHYGATPLMFSVLSGDLEATTALLAAGAQVDIKNYRNKTACNLALEMQAPAWLIQTLKTSRQSSIDVQEGDDDTFFI
;
A
#
# COMPACT_ATOMS: atom_id res chain seq x y z
N MET A 1 -11.14 -15.48 7.72
CA MET A 1 -12.29 -14.64 7.32
C MET A 1 -12.47 -13.50 8.32
N GLY A 2 -12.63 -12.24 7.90
CA GLY A 2 -12.98 -11.16 8.84
C GLY A 2 -12.58 -9.71 8.54
N ASN A 3 -11.97 -9.34 7.40
CA ASN A 3 -11.45 -7.95 7.25
C ASN A 3 -11.68 -7.23 5.91
N VAL A 4 -12.50 -7.76 5.00
CA VAL A 4 -12.84 -7.06 3.73
C VAL A 4 -13.87 -5.94 3.95
N ARG A 5 -14.71 -6.03 5.00
CA ARG A 5 -15.64 -4.95 5.39
C ARG A 5 -14.90 -3.75 5.99
N THR A 6 -13.77 -3.97 6.65
CA THR A 6 -12.96 -2.93 7.32
C THR A 6 -12.24 -2.03 6.32
N VAL A 7 -11.86 -2.54 5.14
CA VAL A 7 -11.19 -1.76 4.08
C VAL A 7 -12.18 -0.87 3.32
N LYS A 8 -13.41 -1.35 3.06
CA LYS A 8 -14.50 -0.48 2.56
C LYS A 8 -14.86 0.62 3.56
N LEU A 9 -14.83 0.31 4.87
CA LEU A 9 -14.99 1.29 5.93
C LEU A 9 -13.80 2.27 6.02
N LEU A 10 -12.56 1.81 5.78
CA LEU A 10 -11.37 2.66 5.67
C LEU A 10 -11.49 3.63 4.50
N TYR A 11 -11.91 3.19 3.31
CA TYR A 11 -12.09 4.10 2.18
C TYR A 11 -13.30 5.02 2.40
N SER A 12 -14.42 4.54 2.96
CA SER A 12 -15.61 5.38 3.17
C SER A 12 -15.49 6.33 4.38
N VAL A 13 -14.78 5.97 5.44
CA VAL A 13 -14.54 6.81 6.64
C VAL A 13 -13.36 7.76 6.42
N VAL A 14 -12.29 7.32 5.73
CA VAL A 14 -11.23 8.25 5.29
C VAL A 14 -11.78 9.17 4.20
N CYS A 15 -12.67 8.75 3.30
CA CYS A 15 -13.35 9.69 2.41
C CYS A 15 -14.35 10.58 3.18
N ALA A 16 -15.20 10.07 4.07
CA ALA A 16 -16.15 10.92 4.80
C ALA A 16 -15.48 11.95 5.74
N VAL A 17 -14.22 11.73 6.14
CA VAL A 17 -13.45 12.65 7.01
C VAL A 17 -12.34 13.42 6.25
N PHE A 18 -11.87 12.96 5.08
CA PHE A 18 -10.85 13.62 4.23
C PHE A 18 -11.31 13.98 2.80
N ILE A 19 -12.62 14.02 2.49
CA ILE A 19 -13.12 14.63 1.24
C ILE A 19 -12.87 16.15 1.34
N SER A 20 -11.70 16.57 0.87
CA SER A 20 -11.38 17.95 0.54
C SER A 20 -10.49 18.04 -0.71
N THR A 21 -9.76 16.98 -1.09
CA THR A 21 -8.76 17.08 -2.18
C THR A 21 -8.97 16.20 -3.41
N LYS A 22 -9.75 15.10 -3.35
CA LYS A 22 -9.88 14.18 -4.50
C LYS A 22 -11.06 14.45 -5.44
N GLN A 23 -12.10 15.16 -5.01
CA GLN A 23 -13.25 15.49 -5.88
C GLN A 23 -12.96 16.66 -6.84
N ALA A 24 -11.97 17.51 -6.54
CA ALA A 24 -11.56 18.59 -7.44
C ALA A 24 -10.90 18.09 -8.74
N THR A 25 -10.28 16.90 -8.74
CA THR A 25 -9.64 16.32 -9.94
C THR A 25 -10.53 15.34 -10.71
N LEU A 26 -11.65 14.89 -10.12
CA LEU A 26 -12.58 13.95 -10.75
C LEU A 26 -13.72 14.65 -11.51
N LEU A 27 -14.03 15.91 -11.18
CA LEU A 27 -15.01 16.73 -11.90
C LEU A 27 -14.50 17.26 -13.25
N THR A 28 -13.23 17.04 -13.61
CA THR A 28 -12.72 17.31 -14.96
C THR A 28 -12.78 16.10 -15.89
N ARG A 29 -13.29 14.93 -15.45
CA ARG A 29 -13.24 13.69 -16.25
C ARG A 29 -14.46 12.76 -16.16
N GLN A 30 -15.64 13.26 -15.80
CA GLN A 30 -16.89 12.50 -15.96
C GLN A 30 -17.92 13.30 -16.77
N SER A 31 -17.69 13.37 -18.08
CA SER A 31 -18.75 13.22 -19.07
C SER A 31 -18.61 11.83 -19.67
N GLU A 32 -19.65 11.01 -19.58
CA GLU A 32 -19.78 9.82 -20.43
C GLU A 32 -20.00 10.27 -21.88
N PRO A 33 -19.58 9.47 -22.88
CA PRO A 33 -19.69 9.84 -24.28
C PRO A 33 -21.09 9.53 -24.79
N ASN A 34 -21.81 10.57 -25.24
CA ASN A 34 -22.73 10.40 -26.36
C ASN A 34 -21.96 10.75 -27.64
N HIS A 35 -22.09 9.88 -28.63
CA HIS A 35 -21.60 10.03 -30.00
C HIS A 35 -21.90 11.44 -30.55
N ASP A 36 -20.87 12.17 -30.98
CA ASP A 36 -20.64 12.49 -32.39
C ASP A 36 -19.38 13.36 -32.55
N ASP A 37 -18.76 13.21 -33.72
CA ASP A 37 -17.48 13.76 -34.14
C ASP A 37 -17.34 15.27 -33.91
N THR A 38 -16.17 15.71 -33.41
CA THR A 38 -15.28 16.64 -34.15
C THR A 38 -14.03 17.00 -33.31
N GLN A 39 -12.95 17.27 -34.05
CA GLN A 39 -11.54 17.34 -33.64
C GLN A 39 -11.22 18.40 -32.58
N VAL A 40 -10.31 18.09 -31.64
CA VAL A 40 -9.61 19.09 -30.81
C VAL A 40 -8.11 18.78 -30.76
N THR A 41 -7.29 19.73 -31.22
CA THR A 41 -5.84 19.83 -31.07
C THR A 41 -5.45 20.43 -29.70
N PRO A 42 -4.24 20.16 -29.16
CA PRO A 42 -3.86 20.51 -27.79
C PRO A 42 -3.15 21.86 -27.67
N GLY A 43 -3.41 22.63 -26.60
CA GLY A 43 -2.76 23.92 -26.36
C GLY A 43 -2.67 24.36 -24.88
N ILE A 44 -1.46 24.19 -24.32
CA ILE A 44 -0.73 25.10 -23.41
C ILE A 44 -1.19 25.26 -21.94
N VAL A 45 -0.21 24.98 -21.07
CA VAL A 45 -0.11 25.22 -19.63
C VAL A 45 0.08 26.71 -19.34
N GLY A 46 -0.68 27.28 -18.39
CA GLY A 46 -0.48 28.64 -17.89
C GLY A 46 -1.23 28.90 -16.58
N THR A 47 -0.52 29.46 -15.60
CA THR A 47 -0.90 29.76 -14.22
C THR A 47 -1.98 30.83 -14.05
N GLY A 48 -2.84 30.68 -13.02
CA GLY A 48 -3.62 31.77 -12.41
C GLY A 48 -5.07 31.91 -12.89
N LEU A 49 -5.96 32.28 -11.95
CA LEU A 49 -7.40 32.59 -12.09
C LEU A 49 -8.36 31.39 -12.20
N ALA A 50 -9.00 31.05 -11.07
CA ALA A 50 -10.19 30.22 -11.04
C ALA A 50 -11.42 31.07 -11.39
N LEU A 51 -11.75 31.15 -12.68
CA LEU A 51 -13.10 31.45 -13.19
C LEU A 51 -13.86 30.14 -13.36
N ILE A 52 -15.09 30.01 -12.86
CA ILE A 52 -16.02 28.97 -13.30
C ILE A 52 -17.04 29.60 -14.25
N ILE A 53 -17.07 29.05 -15.46
CA ILE A 53 -17.70 29.53 -16.69
C ILE A 53 -19.07 28.84 -16.89
N GLN A 54 -19.99 29.55 -17.55
CA GLN A 54 -21.28 29.07 -18.05
C GLN A 54 -21.07 27.88 -19.02
N VAL A 55 -21.63 26.71 -18.70
CA VAL A 55 -21.63 25.54 -19.60
C VAL A 55 -23.07 25.31 -20.08
N THR A 56 -23.31 25.46 -21.38
CA THR A 56 -24.62 25.35 -22.05
C THR A 56 -25.00 23.90 -22.38
N GLY A 57 -26.28 23.51 -22.17
CA GLY A 57 -26.92 22.39 -22.89
C GLY A 57 -28.08 21.62 -22.20
N ALA A 58 -29.32 21.88 -22.66
CA ALA A 58 -30.52 20.98 -22.85
C ALA A 58 -31.36 20.48 -21.62
N PRO A 59 -32.66 20.08 -21.79
CA PRO A 59 -33.80 20.82 -21.23
C PRO A 59 -34.74 20.03 -20.27
N GLY A 60 -35.57 20.79 -19.53
CA GLY A 60 -36.93 20.39 -19.15
C GLY A 60 -37.20 20.15 -17.66
N LEU A 61 -37.93 21.07 -17.02
CA LEU A 61 -39.19 20.77 -16.32
C LEU A 61 -39.87 22.09 -15.88
N ASP A 62 -41.17 22.18 -16.14
CA ASP A 62 -42.03 23.33 -15.90
C ASP A 62 -42.72 23.19 -14.53
N ILE A 63 -42.64 24.20 -13.66
CA ILE A 63 -43.48 24.31 -12.45
C ILE A 63 -43.87 25.77 -12.24
N GLY A 64 -45.16 26.04 -12.37
CA GLY A 64 -45.75 27.36 -12.45
C GLY A 64 -45.87 28.16 -11.15
N ASP A 65 -45.87 29.47 -11.37
CA ASP A 65 -46.72 30.53 -10.82
C ASP A 65 -46.79 30.74 -9.31
N THR A 66 -45.83 31.50 -8.79
CA THR A 66 -46.00 32.89 -8.33
C THR A 66 -44.70 33.33 -7.64
N THR A 67 -43.76 33.90 -8.39
CA THR A 67 -42.43 34.28 -7.89
C THR A 67 -42.16 35.77 -8.10
N PHE A 68 -41.74 36.46 -7.03
CA PHE A 68 -41.06 37.75 -7.14
C PHE A 68 -39.70 37.57 -7.87
N PRO A 69 -39.25 38.57 -8.65
CA PRO A 69 -38.03 38.49 -9.45
C PRO A 69 -36.79 38.34 -8.56
N MET A 70 -36.04 37.22 -8.71
CA MET A 70 -34.73 37.05 -8.07
C MET A 70 -33.66 37.70 -8.94
N TYR A 71 -32.90 38.68 -8.45
CA TYR A 71 -31.88 39.34 -9.27
C TYR A 71 -30.49 38.69 -9.14
N THR A 72 -29.76 38.59 -10.26
CA THR A 72 -28.39 38.07 -10.38
C THR A 72 -27.47 39.07 -11.08
N MET A 73 -26.17 39.05 -10.76
CA MET A 73 -25.16 39.91 -11.38
C MET A 73 -24.17 39.06 -12.18
N LEU A 74 -23.86 39.49 -13.39
CA LEU A 74 -22.85 38.85 -14.25
C LEU A 74 -21.45 38.93 -13.60
N ALA A 75 -20.70 37.82 -13.65
CA ALA A 75 -19.35 37.74 -13.08
C ALA A 75 -18.36 38.77 -13.68
N ALA A 76 -18.53 39.13 -14.96
CA ALA A 76 -17.73 40.17 -15.60
C ALA A 76 -18.01 41.57 -15.00
N THR A 77 -19.26 41.86 -14.66
CA THR A 77 -19.67 43.11 -13.99
C THR A 77 -19.18 43.15 -12.54
N LEU A 78 -19.21 42.01 -11.86
CA LEU A 78 -18.68 41.81 -10.50
C LEU A 78 -17.17 42.14 -10.44
N LEU A 79 -16.38 41.75 -11.44
CA LEU A 79 -14.93 42.02 -11.53
C LEU A 79 -14.59 43.50 -11.78
N GLN A 80 -15.54 44.32 -12.22
CA GLN A 80 -15.35 45.74 -12.53
C GLN A 80 -15.74 46.67 -11.37
N LEU A 81 -16.30 46.13 -10.28
CA LEU A 81 -16.70 46.91 -9.10
C LEU A 81 -15.48 47.34 -8.28
N THR A 82 -15.25 48.65 -8.20
CA THR A 82 -14.18 49.25 -7.39
C THR A 82 -14.62 49.66 -5.98
N ARG A 83 -15.95 49.74 -5.74
CA ARG A 83 -16.56 50.07 -4.43
C ARG A 83 -17.89 49.32 -4.26
N ILE A 84 -18.29 49.08 -3.00
CA ILE A 84 -19.58 48.48 -2.63
C ILE A 84 -20.72 49.47 -2.93
N LYS A 85 -21.75 49.03 -3.66
CA LYS A 85 -22.96 49.80 -3.96
C LYS A 85 -24.20 49.17 -3.28
N MET A 86 -25.25 49.97 -3.05
CA MET A 86 -26.51 49.47 -2.50
C MET A 86 -27.29 48.64 -3.53
N HIS A 87 -28.15 47.73 -3.06
CA HIS A 87 -28.99 46.89 -3.92
C HIS A 87 -29.79 47.71 -4.95
N GLU A 88 -30.43 48.80 -4.50
CA GLU A 88 -31.22 49.70 -5.34
C GLU A 88 -30.36 50.41 -6.40
N GLU A 89 -29.12 50.75 -6.08
CA GLU A 89 -28.17 51.37 -7.03
C GLU A 89 -27.70 50.38 -8.10
N LEU A 90 -27.57 49.10 -7.74
CA LEU A 90 -27.18 48.03 -8.66
C LEU A 90 -28.32 47.65 -9.61
N ILE A 91 -29.57 47.70 -9.16
CA ILE A 91 -30.76 47.57 -10.01
C ILE A 91 -30.88 48.79 -10.94
N GLY A 92 -30.77 50.01 -10.40
CA GLY A 92 -30.84 51.25 -11.18
C GLY A 92 -29.75 51.38 -12.24
N ALA A 93 -28.59 50.75 -12.03
CA ALA A 93 -27.49 50.69 -13.01
C ALA A 93 -27.59 49.53 -14.01
N GLY A 94 -28.65 48.71 -13.96
CA GLY A 94 -28.82 47.52 -14.81
C GLY A 94 -27.80 46.40 -14.54
N ALA A 95 -27.09 46.45 -13.41
CA ALA A 95 -26.08 45.46 -13.04
C ALA A 95 -26.67 44.20 -12.40
N LEU A 96 -27.90 44.29 -11.87
CA LEU A 96 -28.70 43.20 -11.34
C LEU A 96 -29.88 42.90 -12.28
N THR A 97 -29.97 41.67 -12.78
CA THR A 97 -31.01 41.21 -13.73
C THR A 97 -31.79 40.03 -13.16
N GLU A 98 -33.08 39.93 -13.48
CA GLU A 98 -33.91 38.79 -13.05
C GLU A 98 -33.32 37.44 -13.51
N PHE A 99 -33.31 36.47 -12.61
CA PHE A 99 -32.68 35.18 -12.77
C PHE A 99 -33.58 34.24 -13.56
N ASP A 100 -33.03 33.73 -14.67
CA ASP A 100 -33.67 32.77 -15.55
C ASP A 100 -32.82 31.50 -15.58
N GLU A 101 -33.38 30.41 -15.05
CA GLU A 101 -32.70 29.11 -14.97
C GLU A 101 -32.34 28.53 -16.33
N SER A 102 -33.12 28.85 -17.37
CA SER A 102 -32.83 28.38 -18.73
C SER A 102 -31.53 29.01 -19.28
N LYS A 103 -31.08 30.12 -18.68
CA LYS A 103 -29.91 30.89 -19.12
C LYS A 103 -28.63 30.59 -18.33
N GLY A 104 -28.66 29.88 -17.20
CA GLY A 104 -27.44 29.50 -16.49
C GLY A 104 -27.59 29.07 -15.04
N LYS A 105 -26.45 28.91 -14.36
CA LYS A 105 -26.36 28.46 -12.95
C LYS A 105 -26.10 29.64 -12.02
N ALA A 106 -26.82 29.70 -10.89
CA ALA A 106 -26.63 30.73 -9.88
C ALA A 106 -25.60 30.32 -8.81
N MET A 107 -24.86 31.31 -8.30
CA MET A 107 -23.88 31.19 -7.22
C MET A 107 -24.32 32.00 -6.02
N PHE A 108 -24.36 31.37 -4.84
CA PHE A 108 -24.60 32.05 -3.57
C PHE A 108 -23.27 32.39 -2.90
N VAL A 109 -23.12 33.62 -2.40
CA VAL A 109 -21.89 34.09 -1.75
C VAL A 109 -22.22 34.61 -0.35
N SER A 110 -21.74 33.89 0.67
CA SER A 110 -21.80 34.28 2.07
C SER A 110 -20.49 34.95 2.50
N HIS A 111 -20.54 35.95 3.38
CA HIS A 111 -19.36 36.65 3.90
C HIS A 111 -19.58 37.15 5.33
N GLN A 112 -18.48 37.55 6.00
CA GLN A 112 -18.51 38.21 7.30
C GLN A 112 -18.27 39.72 7.18
N TRP A 113 -18.84 40.47 8.11
CA TRP A 113 -18.61 41.90 8.23
C TRP A 113 -17.23 42.17 8.85
N VAL A 114 -16.54 43.18 8.32
CA VAL A 114 -15.20 43.62 8.79
C VAL A 114 -15.29 44.69 9.89
N SER A 115 -16.47 45.30 10.07
CA SER A 115 -16.81 46.20 11.17
C SER A 115 -18.31 46.13 11.48
N ASP A 116 -18.67 46.26 12.75
CA ASP A 116 -20.05 46.32 13.24
C ASP A 116 -20.67 47.73 13.11
N THR A 117 -19.85 48.78 12.88
CA THR A 117 -20.28 50.20 13.02
C THR A 117 -20.20 51.06 11.75
N HIS A 118 -19.38 50.72 10.74
CA HIS A 118 -19.26 51.54 9.51
C HIS A 118 -19.04 50.74 8.20
N PRO A 119 -19.56 51.22 7.05
CA PRO A 119 -19.11 50.77 5.74
C PRO A 119 -17.71 51.34 5.44
N VAL A 120 -16.66 50.54 5.64
CA VAL A 120 -15.29 51.01 5.43
C VAL A 120 -14.92 50.98 3.95
N SER A 121 -14.46 52.11 3.40
CA SER A 121 -13.79 52.15 2.10
C SER A 121 -12.31 51.78 2.27
N LEU A 122 -11.92 50.55 1.97
CA LEU A 122 -10.51 50.14 1.92
C LEU A 122 -9.91 50.48 0.54
N PRO A 123 -8.78 51.20 0.47
CA PRO A 123 -8.07 51.44 -0.79
C PRO A 123 -6.99 50.38 -1.05
N VAL A 124 -6.94 49.91 -2.30
CA VAL A 124 -5.86 49.16 -2.97
C VAL A 124 -5.71 47.67 -2.62
N ALA A 125 -6.11 46.85 -3.60
CA ALA A 125 -5.69 45.47 -3.86
C ALA A 125 -5.88 44.44 -2.72
N THR A 126 -7.09 43.91 -2.58
CA THR A 126 -7.28 42.51 -2.19
C THR A 126 -8.62 42.02 -2.72
N GLU A 127 -8.55 41.09 -3.67
CA GLU A 127 -9.66 40.34 -4.23
C GLU A 127 -10.47 39.69 -3.10
N ILE A 128 -11.79 39.96 -3.06
CA ILE A 128 -12.91 39.16 -2.53
C ILE A 128 -14.02 40.13 -2.08
N ILE A 129 -15.13 40.10 -2.82
CA ILE A 129 -16.17 41.13 -2.86
C ILE A 129 -17.18 40.98 -1.71
N HIS A 130 -17.51 42.11 -1.08
CA HIS A 130 -18.58 42.25 -0.09
C HIS A 130 -19.95 42.39 -0.76
N GLY A 131 -20.98 41.71 -0.25
CA GLY A 131 -22.39 41.93 -0.62
C GLY A 131 -23.20 42.50 0.54
N ARG A 132 -23.66 43.75 0.46
CA ARG A 132 -24.61 44.30 1.43
C ARG A 132 -25.97 43.61 1.32
N LEU A 133 -26.42 42.95 2.38
CA LEU A 133 -27.85 42.74 2.68
C LEU A 133 -28.15 43.43 4.02
N GLN A 134 -28.21 44.76 3.99
CA GLN A 134 -29.07 45.51 4.89
C GLN A 134 -30.26 45.97 4.06
N CYS A 135 -31.38 45.26 4.15
CA CYS A 135 -32.66 45.84 3.81
C CYS A 135 -33.33 46.29 5.12
N PRO A 136 -33.66 47.58 5.29
CA PRO A 136 -34.51 48.05 6.39
C PRO A 136 -35.97 47.59 6.28
N VAL A 137 -36.34 46.87 5.21
CA VAL A 137 -37.70 46.42 4.92
C VAL A 137 -37.84 44.92 5.16
N ALA A 138 -37.54 44.48 6.38
CA ALA A 138 -37.80 43.10 6.83
C ALA A 138 -39.20 42.96 7.47
N ARG A 139 -40.23 43.53 6.83
CA ARG A 139 -41.62 43.31 7.26
C ARG A 139 -42.34 42.25 6.44
N ASP A 140 -42.00 42.08 5.16
CA ASP A 140 -42.72 41.17 4.26
C ASP A 140 -41.76 40.39 3.34
N PHE A 141 -40.81 39.64 3.92
CA PHE A 141 -39.97 38.70 3.15
C PHE A 141 -40.77 37.42 2.92
N ASP A 142 -41.26 37.18 1.69
CA ASP A 142 -41.80 35.87 1.30
C ASP A 142 -40.63 34.93 0.96
N VAL A 143 -40.44 33.92 1.81
CA VAL A 143 -39.22 33.10 1.85
C VAL A 143 -39.33 31.86 0.95
N GLN A 144 -40.44 31.69 0.23
CA GLN A 144 -40.59 30.54 -0.67
C GLN A 144 -39.57 30.55 -1.82
N SER A 145 -39.07 31.72 -2.22
CA SER A 145 -38.24 31.88 -3.42
C SER A 145 -36.73 31.65 -3.19
N LEU A 146 -36.24 31.58 -1.94
CA LEU A 146 -34.81 31.81 -1.69
C LEU A 146 -33.85 30.65 -2.04
N HIS A 147 -34.28 29.40 -2.23
CA HIS A 147 -33.29 28.29 -2.21
C HIS A 147 -33.53 27.07 -3.10
N ILE A 148 -34.20 27.22 -4.25
CA ILE A 148 -34.38 26.06 -5.15
C ILE A 148 -33.25 25.96 -6.22
N TRP A 149 -32.46 27.03 -6.46
CA TRP A 149 -31.76 27.15 -7.76
C TRP A 149 -30.23 27.33 -7.76
N CYS A 150 -29.56 27.52 -6.60
CA CYS A 150 -28.10 27.74 -6.55
C CYS A 150 -27.30 26.43 -6.40
N GLU A 151 -26.45 26.11 -7.38
CA GLU A 151 -25.58 24.90 -7.34
C GLU A 151 -24.30 25.10 -6.52
N PHE A 152 -23.76 26.33 -6.49
CA PHE A 152 -22.50 26.66 -5.80
C PHE A 152 -22.73 27.63 -4.64
N PHE A 153 -22.12 27.33 -3.49
CA PHE A 153 -22.17 28.16 -2.29
C PHE A 153 -20.73 28.50 -1.87
N PHE A 154 -20.38 29.77 -1.99
CA PHE A 154 -19.06 30.29 -1.61
C PHE A 154 -19.15 30.98 -0.26
N VAL A 155 -18.18 30.72 0.60
CA VAL A 155 -18.00 31.43 1.86
C VAL A 155 -16.70 32.21 1.78
N LEU A 156 -16.79 33.53 1.88
CA LEU A 156 -15.66 34.44 1.85
C LEU A 156 -15.20 34.70 3.28
N CYS A 157 -14.02 34.20 3.62
CA CYS A 157 -13.40 34.34 4.94
C CYS A 157 -11.93 34.76 4.80
N PRO A 158 -11.64 35.94 4.22
CA PRO A 158 -10.27 36.42 4.14
C PRO A 158 -9.73 36.64 5.56
N ALA A 159 -8.47 36.26 5.80
CA ALA A 159 -7.80 36.37 7.11
C ALA A 159 -7.50 37.83 7.53
N LEU A 160 -8.51 38.69 7.49
CA LEU A 160 -8.48 40.10 7.87
C LEU A 160 -8.75 40.24 9.37
N LYS A 161 -8.32 41.36 9.97
CA LYS A 161 -8.75 41.70 11.33
C LYS A 161 -10.09 42.42 11.29
N HIS A 162 -11.02 41.97 12.11
CA HIS A 162 -12.23 42.72 12.41
C HIS A 162 -11.82 44.03 13.11
N LEU A 163 -12.24 45.16 12.56
CA LEU A 163 -11.73 46.47 12.96
C LEU A 163 -12.10 46.83 14.40
N ASP A 164 -13.29 46.42 14.86
CA ASP A 164 -13.77 46.75 16.20
C ASP A 164 -13.28 45.78 17.29
N SER A 165 -13.05 44.50 16.96
CA SER A 165 -12.76 43.45 17.95
C SER A 165 -11.30 42.96 17.91
N GLY A 166 -10.54 43.34 16.89
CA GLY A 166 -9.15 42.90 16.67
C GLY A 166 -8.99 41.41 16.33
N ARG A 167 -10.09 40.63 16.32
CA ARG A 167 -10.10 39.20 16.00
C ARG A 167 -9.87 38.98 14.51
N THR A 168 -9.18 37.89 14.17
CA THR A 168 -9.04 37.47 12.77
C THR A 168 -10.34 36.85 12.28
N LEU A 169 -10.81 37.29 11.11
CA LEU A 169 -11.92 36.71 10.39
C LEU A 169 -11.47 35.39 9.75
N SER A 170 -12.28 34.36 9.90
CA SER A 170 -11.96 33.00 9.46
C SER A 170 -13.22 32.17 9.32
N HIS A 171 -13.10 30.99 8.73
CA HIS A 171 -14.22 30.06 8.68
C HIS A 171 -14.77 29.72 10.07
N ALA A 172 -13.91 29.65 11.09
CA ALA A 172 -14.35 29.35 12.46
C ALA A 172 -15.26 30.45 13.01
N THR A 173 -14.86 31.72 12.87
CA THR A 173 -15.66 32.85 13.32
C THR A 173 -16.91 33.06 12.45
N TRP A 174 -16.88 32.68 11.17
CA TRP A 174 -18.05 32.74 10.28
C TRP A 174 -19.10 31.74 10.75
N ALA A 175 -18.67 30.52 11.02
CA ALA A 175 -19.53 29.46 11.51
C ALA A 175 -20.03 29.68 12.95
N ASP A 176 -19.61 30.75 13.65
CA ASP A 176 -20.12 31.13 14.98
C ASP A 176 -21.22 32.19 14.94
N ARG A 177 -21.45 32.83 13.79
CA ARG A 177 -22.51 33.84 13.61
C ARG A 177 -23.87 33.19 13.30
N GLY A 178 -24.93 33.73 13.90
CA GLY A 178 -26.28 33.18 13.79
C GLY A 178 -26.83 33.15 12.36
N TRP A 179 -26.75 34.27 11.63
CA TRP A 179 -27.17 34.35 10.22
C TRP A 179 -26.39 33.42 9.29
N CYS A 180 -25.07 33.31 9.46
CA CYS A 180 -24.23 32.40 8.68
C CYS A 180 -24.60 30.93 8.92
N ARG A 181 -24.96 30.56 10.16
CA ARG A 181 -25.52 29.25 10.47
C ARG A 181 -26.89 29.05 9.81
N THR A 182 -27.75 30.08 9.76
CA THR A 182 -29.03 30.05 9.06
C THR A 182 -28.85 29.78 7.57
N GLU A 183 -27.96 30.49 6.88
CA GLU A 183 -27.70 30.30 5.45
C GLU A 183 -27.23 28.86 5.13
N ARG A 184 -26.40 28.29 6.02
CA ARG A 184 -25.96 26.91 5.93
C ARG A 184 -27.12 25.91 6.11
N VAL A 185 -27.98 26.14 7.11
CA VAL A 185 -29.17 25.30 7.38
C VAL A 185 -30.20 25.43 6.26
N ALA A 186 -30.39 26.64 5.74
CA ALA A 186 -31.29 26.92 4.63
C ALA A 186 -30.92 26.11 3.38
N ARG A 187 -29.63 26.00 3.09
CA ARG A 187 -29.11 25.10 2.06
C ARG A 187 -29.45 23.63 2.32
N GLU A 188 -29.36 23.19 3.57
CA GLU A 188 -29.66 21.80 3.92
C GLU A 188 -31.14 21.45 3.72
N LEU A 189 -32.02 22.42 4.02
CA LEU A 189 -33.48 22.30 3.85
C LEU A 189 -33.93 22.50 2.38
N ALA A 190 -33.03 22.88 1.46
CA ALA A 190 -33.33 23.10 0.05
C ALA A 190 -33.81 21.83 -0.68
N ALA A 191 -34.63 21.99 -1.73
CA ALA A 191 -35.26 20.87 -2.45
C ALA A 191 -34.27 20.04 -3.30
N ARG A 192 -33.30 20.68 -3.98
CA ARG A 192 -32.30 20.00 -4.83
C ARG A 192 -31.15 19.44 -3.97
N LYS A 193 -30.88 18.13 -4.08
CA LYS A 193 -29.71 17.48 -3.46
C LYS A 193 -28.47 17.70 -4.33
N GLY A 194 -27.43 18.30 -3.78
CA GLY A 194 -26.09 18.34 -4.39
C GLY A 194 -25.57 19.75 -4.65
N GLY A 195 -24.48 20.11 -3.98
CA GLY A 195 -23.71 21.31 -4.23
C GLY A 195 -22.54 21.39 -3.26
N TYR A 196 -21.42 21.96 -3.69
CA TYR A 196 -20.22 22.09 -2.86
C TYR A 196 -20.23 23.40 -2.06
N MET A 197 -19.67 23.38 -0.84
CA MET A 197 -19.34 24.59 -0.10
C MET A 197 -17.86 24.88 -0.30
N ILE A 198 -17.55 26.01 -0.92
CA ILE A 198 -16.17 26.42 -1.19
C ILE A 198 -15.87 27.57 -0.24
N VAL A 199 -14.92 27.37 0.66
CA VAL A 199 -14.44 28.42 1.55
C VAL A 199 -13.20 29.05 0.93
N VAL A 200 -13.24 30.35 0.76
CA VAL A 200 -12.17 31.15 0.16
C VAL A 200 -11.52 31.97 1.26
N GLU A 201 -10.30 31.60 1.65
CA GLU A 201 -9.51 32.29 2.69
C GLU A 201 -8.44 33.20 2.09
N SER A 202 -7.97 32.90 0.87
CA SER A 202 -7.14 33.78 0.06
C SER A 202 -7.27 33.43 -1.44
N PRO A 203 -6.76 34.26 -2.36
CA PRO A 203 -6.73 33.93 -3.78
C PRO A 203 -6.03 32.60 -4.10
N THR A 204 -5.08 32.19 -3.26
CA THR A 204 -4.31 30.95 -3.37
C THR A 204 -4.78 29.84 -2.42
N LEU A 205 -5.73 30.13 -1.53
CA LEU A 205 -6.22 29.21 -0.51
C LEU A 205 -7.74 29.07 -0.55
N GLN A 206 -8.17 27.98 -1.18
CA GLN A 206 -9.56 27.55 -1.27
C GLN A 206 -9.71 26.17 -0.66
N THR A 207 -10.66 26.01 0.25
CA THR A 207 -10.93 24.73 0.91
C THR A 207 -12.35 24.28 0.61
N LEU A 208 -12.47 23.11 0.01
CA LEU A 208 -13.75 22.41 -0.08
C LEU A 208 -14.11 21.89 1.31
N ILE A 209 -15.21 22.39 1.87
CA ILE A 209 -15.68 21.94 3.19
C ILE A 209 -16.88 21.03 3.01
N TRP A 210 -16.76 19.81 3.53
CA TRP A 210 -17.88 18.89 3.64
C TRP A 210 -18.77 19.30 4.83
N GLN A 211 -20.09 19.31 4.64
CA GLN A 211 -21.10 19.89 5.54
C GLN A 211 -21.15 19.27 6.96
N GLY A 212 -20.39 18.20 7.21
CA GLY A 212 -20.49 17.38 8.40
C GLY A 212 -19.93 17.94 9.71
N ASN A 213 -18.88 18.76 9.70
CA ASN A 213 -18.11 19.05 10.93
C ASN A 213 -18.83 19.93 11.96
N ARG A 214 -19.98 20.52 11.60
CA ARG A 214 -20.77 21.44 12.45
C ARG A 214 -22.29 21.20 12.33
N LEU A 215 -22.72 19.98 12.00
CA LEU A 215 -24.14 19.59 11.76
C LEU A 215 -25.11 19.94 12.90
N LEU A 216 -24.61 20.11 14.14
CA LEU A 216 -25.39 20.40 15.35
C LEU A 216 -25.29 21.87 15.80
N ASP A 217 -24.61 22.72 15.06
CA ASP A 217 -24.49 24.15 15.40
C ASP A 217 -25.77 24.87 14.92
N ALA A 218 -26.79 24.90 15.78
CA ALA A 218 -28.08 25.46 15.46
C ALA A 218 -28.01 26.98 15.25
N PRO A 219 -28.81 27.56 14.34
CA PRO A 219 -28.80 29.00 14.06
C PRO A 219 -29.03 29.88 15.30
N GLY A 220 -29.95 29.51 16.18
CA GLY A 220 -30.22 30.25 17.41
C GLY A 220 -29.04 30.34 18.37
N SER A 221 -28.18 29.32 18.40
CA SER A 221 -26.98 29.27 19.27
C SER A 221 -25.79 30.10 18.76
N GLY A 222 -25.94 30.79 17.62
CA GLY A 222 -24.90 31.66 17.07
C GLY A 222 -24.91 33.07 17.68
N GLN A 223 -23.84 33.82 17.45
CA GLN A 223 -23.73 35.23 17.85
C GLN A 223 -24.54 36.14 16.93
N PHE A 224 -25.32 37.05 17.52
CA PHE A 224 -26.15 38.02 16.82
C PHE A 224 -25.67 39.44 17.11
N THR A 225 -25.68 40.30 16.08
CA THR A 225 -25.44 41.74 16.24
C THR A 225 -26.72 42.45 16.74
N ARG A 226 -27.90 41.92 16.42
CA ARG A 226 -29.20 42.39 16.93
C ARG A 226 -30.03 41.19 17.39
N ASP A 227 -30.48 41.18 18.64
CA ASP A 227 -31.26 40.05 19.17
C ASP A 227 -32.62 39.86 18.47
N ALA A 228 -33.20 40.93 17.91
CA ALA A 228 -34.44 40.87 17.14
C ALA A 228 -34.35 39.96 15.89
N ASP A 229 -33.14 39.77 15.34
CA ASP A 229 -32.90 38.92 14.18
C ASP A 229 -33.16 37.44 14.48
N ARG A 230 -33.03 37.05 15.75
CA ARG A 230 -33.24 35.68 16.24
C ARG A 230 -34.70 35.24 16.01
N ALA A 231 -35.65 36.12 16.30
CA ALA A 231 -37.07 35.88 16.04
C ALA A 231 -37.41 35.83 14.53
N MET A 232 -36.69 36.62 13.72
CA MET A 232 -36.86 36.61 12.27
C MET A 232 -36.40 35.27 11.66
N ILE A 233 -35.21 34.80 12.04
CA ILE A 233 -34.67 33.49 11.61
C ILE A 233 -35.60 32.35 12.03
N GLY A 234 -36.16 32.42 13.24
CA GLY A 234 -37.14 31.45 13.71
C GLY A 234 -38.30 31.27 12.74
N ARG A 235 -38.96 32.38 12.35
CA ARG A 235 -40.07 32.34 11.37
C ARG A 235 -39.65 31.78 10.02
N VAL A 236 -38.47 32.16 9.53
CA VAL A 236 -37.91 31.63 8.28
C VAL A 236 -37.73 30.12 8.34
N LEU A 237 -37.10 29.62 9.39
CA LEU A 237 -36.78 28.19 9.50
C LEU A 237 -38.03 27.33 9.68
N VAL A 238 -39.06 27.81 10.41
CA VAL A 238 -40.35 27.11 10.53
C VAL A 238 -40.96 26.89 9.15
N GLN A 239 -41.01 27.94 8.31
CA GLN A 239 -41.52 27.84 6.95
C GLN A 239 -40.69 26.86 6.10
N MET A 240 -39.36 26.93 6.17
CA MET A 240 -38.49 26.03 5.41
C MET A 240 -38.63 24.57 5.81
N VAL A 241 -38.73 24.30 7.11
CA VAL A 241 -38.96 22.94 7.64
C VAL A 241 -40.32 22.43 7.18
N TRP A 242 -41.38 23.26 7.26
CA TRP A 242 -42.70 22.92 6.74
C TRP A 242 -42.65 22.51 5.26
N THR A 243 -42.07 23.36 4.40
CA THR A 243 -41.94 23.09 2.96
C THR A 243 -41.18 21.78 2.70
N LYS A 244 -40.11 21.52 3.46
CA LYS A 244 -39.28 20.32 3.29
C LYS A 244 -39.99 19.05 3.78
N LEU A 245 -40.76 19.13 4.87
CA LEU A 245 -41.61 18.03 5.33
C LEU A 245 -42.69 17.69 4.29
N SER A 246 -43.38 18.70 3.74
CA SER A 246 -44.33 18.49 2.63
C SER A 246 -43.67 17.85 1.41
N TYR A 247 -42.44 18.27 1.08
CA TYR A 247 -41.69 17.70 -0.03
C TYR A 247 -41.42 16.21 0.18
N TYR A 248 -40.93 15.79 1.36
CA TYR A 248 -40.69 14.37 1.62
C TYR A 248 -41.95 13.52 1.58
N LEU A 249 -43.08 14.04 2.08
CA LEU A 249 -44.37 13.34 2.00
C LEU A 249 -44.84 13.19 0.54
N ARG A 250 -44.72 14.24 -0.28
CA ARG A 250 -45.04 14.16 -1.72
C ARG A 250 -44.19 13.12 -2.45
N GLN A 251 -42.92 12.96 -2.05
CA GLN A 251 -42.00 11.97 -2.60
C GLN A 251 -42.13 10.57 -1.95
N GLN A 252 -43.03 10.40 -0.98
CA GLN A 252 -43.18 9.19 -0.16
C GLN A 252 -41.89 8.75 0.57
N ASP A 253 -40.97 9.68 0.82
CA ASP A 253 -39.72 9.43 1.56
C ASP A 253 -39.95 9.53 3.08
N LEU A 254 -40.65 8.51 3.60
CA LEU A 254 -41.05 8.47 5.02
C LEU A 254 -39.86 8.43 5.97
N HIS A 255 -38.71 7.86 5.58
CA HIS A 255 -37.53 7.80 6.44
C HIS A 255 -36.90 9.19 6.67
N ASN A 256 -36.77 10.01 5.61
CA ASN A 256 -36.25 11.37 5.76
C ASN A 256 -37.28 12.33 6.36
N TYR A 257 -38.57 12.11 6.09
CA TYR A 257 -39.66 12.81 6.79
C TYR A 257 -39.59 12.61 8.31
N ARG A 258 -39.59 11.37 8.80
CA ARG A 258 -39.50 11.04 10.24
C ARG A 258 -38.26 11.66 10.89
N PHE A 259 -37.12 11.58 10.21
CA PHE A 259 -35.89 12.15 10.72
C PHE A 259 -35.94 13.68 10.84
N LEU A 260 -36.47 14.37 9.82
CA LEU A 260 -36.63 15.83 9.87
C LEU A 260 -37.63 16.24 10.95
N LEU A 261 -38.78 15.57 11.03
CA LEU A 261 -39.84 15.83 12.01
C LEU A 261 -39.30 15.77 13.45
N ASN A 262 -38.52 14.74 13.78
CA ASN A 262 -38.02 14.53 15.14
C ASN A 262 -36.68 15.22 15.43
N SER A 263 -36.02 15.89 14.47
CA SER A 263 -34.75 16.57 14.72
C SER A 263 -34.88 18.09 14.88
N GLN A 264 -36.10 18.63 14.81
CA GLN A 264 -36.39 20.07 14.78
C GLN A 264 -35.82 20.82 15.98
N LYS A 265 -36.22 20.42 17.20
CA LYS A 265 -35.80 21.03 18.47
C LYS A 265 -34.29 20.94 18.65
N GLY A 266 -33.76 19.74 18.44
CA GLY A 266 -32.36 19.42 18.64
C GLY A 266 -31.43 20.09 17.63
N ARG A 267 -31.89 20.53 16.45
CA ARG A 267 -30.99 20.87 15.34
C ARG A 267 -31.24 22.22 14.68
N PHE A 268 -32.50 22.59 14.48
CA PHE A 268 -32.87 23.80 13.74
C PHE A 268 -33.39 24.90 14.66
N PHE A 269 -34.20 24.54 15.65
CA PHE A 269 -34.89 25.48 16.54
C PHE A 269 -34.22 25.66 17.90
N ARG A 270 -33.05 25.08 18.12
CA ARG A 270 -32.33 25.23 19.38
C ARG A 270 -31.99 26.70 19.63
N ASP A 271 -32.33 27.16 20.83
CA ASP A 271 -32.23 28.55 21.27
C ASP A 271 -33.01 29.54 20.37
N LEU A 272 -34.06 29.09 19.68
CA LEU A 272 -35.03 29.94 19.01
C LEU A 272 -36.35 29.82 19.75
N ASP A 273 -37.03 30.95 19.97
CA ASP A 273 -38.36 31.00 20.58
C ASP A 273 -39.43 30.72 19.51
N VAL A 274 -39.46 29.48 19.03
CA VAL A 274 -40.39 29.00 18.00
C VAL A 274 -40.89 27.60 18.31
N GLU A 275 -42.17 27.38 18.06
CA GLU A 275 -42.77 26.05 18.18
C GLU A 275 -42.36 25.16 16.99
N PRO A 276 -41.99 23.89 17.24
CA PRO A 276 -41.72 22.93 16.16
C PRO A 276 -42.96 22.69 15.29
N VAL A 277 -42.73 22.38 14.03
CA VAL A 277 -43.80 21.96 13.11
C VAL A 277 -44.32 20.58 13.54
N ASP A 278 -45.58 20.50 13.93
CA ASP A 278 -46.28 19.26 14.32
C ASP A 278 -47.68 19.19 13.67
N GLY A 279 -48.39 18.06 13.81
CA GLY A 279 -49.77 17.88 13.33
C GLY A 279 -49.90 17.77 11.81
N PHE A 280 -48.84 17.34 11.13
CA PHE A 280 -48.78 17.27 9.67
C PHE A 280 -49.67 16.17 9.07
N LEU A 281 -49.94 15.11 9.83
CA LEU A 281 -50.84 14.02 9.45
C LEU A 281 -52.17 14.17 10.19
N PRO A 282 -53.29 14.47 9.49
CA PRO A 282 -54.60 14.60 10.12
C PRO A 282 -55.23 13.24 10.44
N GLY A 283 -56.22 13.21 11.33
CA GLY A 283 -57.13 12.06 11.49
C GLY A 283 -56.68 10.94 12.43
N LEU A 284 -55.93 11.25 13.50
CA LEU A 284 -55.62 10.25 14.54
C LEU A 284 -56.92 9.64 15.12
N VAL A 285 -57.02 8.31 15.08
CA VAL A 285 -58.04 7.55 15.80
C VAL A 285 -57.38 6.94 17.05
N SER A 286 -57.46 7.67 18.17
CA SER A 286 -56.92 7.26 19.47
C SER A 286 -57.89 6.39 20.24
N ARG A 287 -57.37 5.39 20.98
CA ARG A 287 -58.14 4.60 21.94
C ARG A 287 -58.09 5.21 23.35
N ALA A 288 -57.08 6.03 23.61
CA ALA A 288 -56.91 6.77 24.85
C ALA A 288 -57.69 8.09 24.83
N ASP A 289 -58.35 8.41 25.95
CA ASP A 289 -58.94 9.74 26.16
C ASP A 289 -57.82 10.71 26.60
N PRO A 290 -57.60 11.85 25.90
CA PRO A 290 -56.57 12.83 26.24
C PRO A 290 -56.63 13.35 27.67
N MET A 291 -57.82 13.38 28.29
CA MET A 291 -58.04 13.89 29.64
C MET A 291 -57.86 12.83 30.74
N VAL A 292 -57.91 11.54 30.37
CA VAL A 292 -57.87 10.41 31.32
C VAL A 292 -56.55 9.65 31.23
N GLU A 293 -56.05 9.40 30.02
CA GLU A 293 -54.81 8.66 29.75
C GLU A 293 -53.85 9.50 28.87
N PRO A 294 -53.38 10.67 29.37
CA PRO A 294 -52.63 11.63 28.57
C PRO A 294 -51.32 11.04 28.01
N GLN A 295 -50.63 10.18 28.76
CA GLN A 295 -49.38 9.54 28.32
C GLN A 295 -49.61 8.55 27.17
N LEU A 296 -50.70 7.79 27.21
CA LEU A 296 -51.06 6.85 26.16
C LEU A 296 -51.52 7.58 24.90
N PHE A 297 -52.30 8.66 25.06
CA PHE A 297 -52.70 9.54 23.97
C PHE A 297 -51.48 10.18 23.27
N ILE A 298 -50.52 10.71 24.04
CA ILE A 298 -49.28 11.30 23.52
C ILE A 298 -48.46 10.26 22.74
N MET A 299 -48.38 9.01 23.23
CA MET A 299 -47.73 7.92 22.51
C MET A 299 -48.43 7.60 21.19
N GLU A 300 -49.76 7.45 21.18
CA GLU A 300 -50.54 7.16 19.98
C GLU A 300 -50.44 8.32 18.96
N TRP A 301 -50.45 9.57 19.43
CA TRP A 301 -50.18 10.75 18.62
C TRP A 301 -48.78 10.71 18.00
N PHE A 302 -47.74 10.42 18.78
CA PHE A 302 -46.37 10.33 18.28
C PHE A 302 -46.21 9.23 17.23
N LEU A 303 -46.78 8.05 17.47
CA LEU A 303 -46.74 6.94 16.52
C LEU A 303 -47.46 7.33 15.22
N HIS A 304 -48.64 7.96 15.31
CA HIS A 304 -49.41 8.40 14.15
C HIS A 304 -48.67 9.45 13.31
N GLN A 305 -48.15 10.52 13.93
CA GLN A 305 -47.38 11.55 13.22
C GLN A 305 -46.12 10.98 12.56
N ASN A 306 -45.53 9.92 13.12
CA ASN A 306 -44.42 9.20 12.51
C ASN A 306 -44.84 8.09 11.53
N GLY A 307 -46.13 7.84 11.32
CA GLY A 307 -46.63 6.75 10.50
C GLY A 307 -46.21 5.36 10.98
N PHE A 308 -46.16 5.16 12.30
CA PHE A 308 -46.00 3.87 12.97
C PHE A 308 -47.33 3.42 13.56
N THR A 309 -47.48 2.10 13.74
CA THR A 309 -48.68 1.50 14.33
C THR A 309 -48.41 0.85 15.68
N LYS A 310 -47.16 0.42 15.93
CA LYS A 310 -46.73 -0.24 17.16
C LYS A 310 -45.39 0.33 17.64
N VAL A 311 -45.16 0.23 18.95
CA VAL A 311 -43.90 0.65 19.59
C VAL A 311 -42.67 -0.14 19.14
N THR A 312 -42.87 -1.35 18.60
CA THR A 312 -41.81 -2.23 18.08
C THR A 312 -41.59 -2.11 16.57
N ASP A 313 -42.33 -1.24 15.89
CA ASP A 313 -42.21 -1.07 14.44
C ASP A 313 -40.81 -0.57 14.07
N ARG A 314 -40.41 -0.84 12.83
CA ARG A 314 -39.17 -0.31 12.27
C ARG A 314 -39.42 0.23 10.88
N ASP A 315 -38.78 1.34 10.57
CA ASP A 315 -38.80 1.87 9.20
C ASP A 315 -37.84 1.14 8.25
N ALA A 316 -37.80 1.57 6.99
CA ALA A 316 -36.89 1.03 5.96
C ALA A 316 -35.40 1.19 6.32
N GLY A 317 -35.05 2.16 7.17
CA GLY A 317 -33.70 2.35 7.73
C GLY A 317 -33.44 1.51 8.99
N GLY A 318 -34.44 0.79 9.48
CA GLY A 318 -34.42 -0.01 10.70
C GLY A 318 -34.44 0.79 12.00
N TRP A 319 -34.94 2.03 11.96
CA TRP A 319 -35.14 2.89 13.13
C TRP A 319 -36.48 2.60 13.79
N SER A 320 -36.50 2.49 15.11
CA SER A 320 -37.73 2.30 15.89
C SER A 320 -38.32 3.61 16.40
N PRO A 321 -39.60 3.61 16.85
CA PRO A 321 -40.21 4.75 17.52
C PRO A 321 -39.35 5.30 18.66
N LEU A 322 -38.71 4.44 19.46
CA LEU A 322 -37.82 4.87 20.54
C LEU A 322 -36.56 5.59 20.03
N CYS A 323 -36.00 5.18 18.88
CA CYS A 323 -34.87 5.87 18.27
C CYS A 323 -35.25 7.28 17.79
N PHE A 324 -36.46 7.46 17.26
CA PHE A 324 -36.99 8.77 16.85
C PHE A 324 -37.39 9.62 18.06
N ALA A 325 -37.97 9.04 19.11
CA ALA A 325 -38.27 9.76 20.34
C ALA A 325 -36.99 10.22 21.06
N ALA A 326 -35.93 9.39 21.06
CA ALA A 326 -34.62 9.78 21.56
C ALA A 326 -33.96 10.91 20.73
N LEU A 327 -34.29 11.02 19.44
CA LEU A 327 -33.89 12.11 18.55
C LEU A 327 -34.65 13.41 18.84
N ASP A 328 -35.96 13.35 19.11
CA ASP A 328 -36.77 14.53 19.50
C ASP A 328 -36.42 15.03 20.90
N GLY A 329 -36.18 14.10 21.82
CA GLY A 329 -35.77 14.39 23.18
C GLY A 329 -36.91 14.62 24.16
N ASP A 330 -38.17 14.41 23.76
CA ASP A 330 -39.35 14.54 24.63
C ASP A 330 -39.38 13.40 25.68
N PRO A 331 -39.23 13.71 26.98
CA PRO A 331 -39.20 12.70 28.03
C PRO A 331 -40.55 12.00 28.21
N VAL A 332 -41.68 12.66 27.93
CA VAL A 332 -43.02 12.11 28.12
C VAL A 332 -43.29 11.01 27.09
N VAL A 333 -42.91 11.26 25.82
CA VAL A 333 -43.01 10.26 24.75
C VAL A 333 -42.10 9.06 25.04
N ILE A 334 -40.85 9.30 25.45
CA ILE A 334 -39.90 8.21 25.75
C ILE A 334 -40.40 7.37 26.93
N GLN A 335 -40.91 8.00 27.99
CA GLN A 335 -41.48 7.31 29.13
C GLN A 335 -42.68 6.42 28.72
N ALA A 336 -43.63 6.98 27.98
CA ALA A 336 -44.80 6.25 27.51
C ALA A 336 -44.42 5.06 26.61
N LEU A 337 -43.43 5.21 25.73
CA LEU A 337 -42.91 4.12 24.90
C LEU A 337 -42.26 3.00 25.75
N LEU A 338 -41.47 3.34 26.77
CA LEU A 338 -40.81 2.37 27.63
C LEU A 338 -41.81 1.62 28.53
N GLU A 339 -42.81 2.30 29.08
CA GLU A 339 -43.91 1.70 29.85
C GLU A 339 -44.72 0.72 28.99
N ASN A 340 -44.84 1.00 27.69
CA ASN A 340 -45.46 0.12 26.70
C ASN A 340 -44.48 -0.91 26.08
N ARG A 341 -43.39 -1.24 26.77
CA ARG A 341 -42.41 -2.31 26.42
C ARG A 341 -41.54 -2.04 25.19
N ALA A 342 -41.23 -0.79 24.85
CA ALA A 342 -40.15 -0.50 23.90
C ALA A 342 -38.79 -0.98 24.45
N ASP A 343 -37.95 -1.56 23.59
CA ASP A 343 -36.61 -2.02 23.99
C ASP A 343 -35.66 -0.83 24.22
N VAL A 344 -35.28 -0.59 25.48
CA VAL A 344 -34.36 0.49 25.88
C VAL A 344 -32.99 0.43 25.18
N ASN A 345 -32.56 -0.76 24.76
CA ASN A 345 -31.27 -1.00 24.10
C ASN A 345 -31.38 -1.10 22.58
N ASP A 346 -32.50 -0.66 22.02
CA ASP A 346 -32.71 -0.77 20.60
C ASP A 346 -31.63 -0.03 19.79
N ILE A 347 -31.23 -0.65 18.68
CA ILE A 347 -30.17 -0.19 17.78
C ILE A 347 -30.67 -0.02 16.36
N ILE A 348 -30.16 0.99 15.67
CA ILE A 348 -30.48 1.19 14.25
C ILE A 348 -29.76 0.17 13.37
N THR A 349 -30.37 -0.30 12.28
CA THR A 349 -29.77 -1.35 11.43
C THR A 349 -29.01 -0.80 10.23
N GLN A 350 -29.45 0.32 9.66
CA GLN A 350 -28.79 1.04 8.58
C GLN A 350 -28.13 2.34 9.07
N ALA A 351 -27.07 2.76 8.38
CA ALA A 351 -26.38 4.01 8.68
C ALA A 351 -27.04 5.17 7.95
N LYS A 352 -27.15 6.33 8.61
CA LYS A 352 -27.56 7.58 7.98
C LYS A 352 -26.32 8.40 7.66
N ASN A 353 -25.67 8.08 6.53
CA ASN A 353 -24.36 8.63 6.15
C ASN A 353 -24.39 10.15 5.93
N GLU A 354 -25.50 10.67 5.41
CA GLU A 354 -25.72 12.12 5.22
C GLU A 354 -25.60 12.91 6.53
N PHE A 355 -25.84 12.25 7.68
CA PHE A 355 -25.89 12.89 9.01
C PHE A 355 -24.93 12.23 10.02
N GLN A 356 -23.96 11.45 9.54
CA GLN A 356 -22.91 10.80 10.34
C GLN A 356 -23.41 9.87 11.46
N ILE A 357 -24.59 9.27 11.30
CA ILE A 357 -25.08 8.28 12.26
C ILE A 357 -24.73 6.88 11.72
N PRO A 358 -23.73 6.19 12.31
CA PRO A 358 -23.35 4.86 11.85
C PRO A 358 -24.41 3.83 12.24
N LYS A 359 -24.46 2.71 11.52
CA LYS A 359 -25.36 1.60 11.89
C LYS A 359 -25.01 1.03 13.28
N LYS A 360 -25.96 0.33 13.91
CA LYS A 360 -25.87 -0.25 15.26
C LYS A 360 -25.61 0.76 16.38
N VAL A 361 -26.10 1.99 16.23
CA VAL A 361 -26.10 3.00 17.29
C VAL A 361 -27.38 2.84 18.11
N SER A 362 -27.26 2.94 19.44
CA SER A 362 -28.37 2.81 20.38
C SER A 362 -29.16 4.11 20.56
N ALA A 363 -30.42 4.01 20.99
CA ALA A 363 -31.26 5.17 21.33
C ALA A 363 -30.56 6.14 22.32
N LEU A 364 -29.90 5.61 23.37
CA LEU A 364 -29.10 6.41 24.31
C LEU A 364 -28.00 7.23 23.63
N ALA A 365 -27.35 6.65 22.61
CA ALA A 365 -26.24 7.29 21.94
C ALA A 365 -26.73 8.36 20.93
N ILE A 366 -27.94 8.19 20.37
CA ILE A 366 -28.64 9.21 19.59
C ILE A 366 -28.96 10.41 20.49
N ALA A 367 -29.61 10.18 21.64
CA ALA A 367 -29.95 11.25 22.59
C ALA A 367 -28.69 12.01 23.06
N ALA A 368 -27.60 11.29 23.34
CA ALA A 368 -26.33 11.88 23.75
C ALA A 368 -25.70 12.77 22.65
N PHE A 369 -25.76 12.33 21.39
CA PHE A 369 -25.25 13.08 20.23
C PHE A 369 -26.05 14.39 19.99
N TYR A 370 -27.38 14.35 20.10
CA TYR A 370 -28.26 15.51 19.82
C TYR A 370 -28.44 16.48 21.00
N ARG A 371 -27.77 16.25 22.12
CA ARG A 371 -27.86 17.06 23.36
C ARG A 371 -29.20 16.98 24.09
N ASN A 372 -29.95 15.89 23.90
CA ASN A 372 -31.24 15.68 24.56
C ASN A 372 -31.04 15.16 25.99
N ASN A 373 -30.71 16.05 26.91
CA ASN A 373 -30.26 15.70 28.26
C ASN A 373 -31.32 14.97 29.08
N GLN A 374 -32.58 15.38 28.99
CA GLN A 374 -33.68 14.71 29.69
C GLN A 374 -33.87 13.26 29.19
N ALA A 375 -33.81 13.05 27.87
CA ALA A 375 -33.83 11.72 27.27
C ALA A 375 -32.63 10.85 27.71
N VAL A 376 -31.42 11.43 27.80
CA VAL A 376 -30.23 10.73 28.30
C VAL A 376 -30.42 10.27 29.74
N GLU A 377 -30.92 11.14 30.63
CA GLU A 377 -31.17 10.78 32.03
C GLU A 377 -32.21 9.68 32.15
N LEU A 378 -33.32 9.80 31.42
CA LEU A 378 -34.41 8.85 31.44
C LEU A 378 -33.98 7.48 30.91
N LEU A 379 -33.25 7.42 29.79
CA LEU A 379 -32.72 6.16 29.24
C LEU A 379 -31.68 5.51 30.16
N ILE A 380 -30.82 6.30 30.83
CA ILE A 380 -29.91 5.76 31.86
C ILE A 380 -30.70 5.21 33.05
N SER A 381 -31.74 5.92 33.51
CA SER A 381 -32.61 5.45 34.61
C SER A 381 -33.35 4.16 34.26
N ALA A 382 -33.72 3.99 32.99
CA ALA A 382 -34.31 2.79 32.42
C ALA A 382 -33.29 1.66 32.15
N ARG A 383 -32.05 1.79 32.65
CA ARG A 383 -30.95 0.80 32.53
C ARG A 383 -30.47 0.53 31.10
N ALA A 384 -30.42 1.56 30.25
CA ALA A 384 -29.73 1.48 28.96
C ALA A 384 -28.25 1.08 29.10
N ASN A 385 -27.74 0.27 28.18
CA ASN A 385 -26.34 -0.16 28.14
C ASN A 385 -25.42 0.99 27.67
N VAL A 386 -24.79 1.66 28.63
CA VAL A 386 -23.87 2.79 28.39
C VAL A 386 -22.62 2.43 27.58
N ASN A 387 -22.20 1.17 27.58
CA ASN A 387 -21.01 0.66 26.90
C ASN A 387 -21.33 -0.11 25.61
N GLN A 388 -22.56 0.02 25.10
CA GLN A 388 -22.96 -0.59 23.83
C GLN A 388 -22.05 -0.10 22.70
N LYS A 389 -21.42 -1.04 21.98
CA LYS A 389 -20.43 -0.75 20.95
C LYS A 389 -21.08 -0.65 19.58
N ALA A 390 -20.86 0.47 18.91
CA ALA A 390 -21.11 0.61 17.49
C ALA A 390 -20.01 -0.10 16.67
N PRO A 391 -20.19 -0.34 15.36
CA PRO A 391 -19.29 -1.14 14.53
C PRO A 391 -17.89 -0.53 14.37
N PHE A 392 -17.76 0.78 14.59
CA PHE A 392 -16.48 1.48 14.59
C PHE A 392 -15.77 1.41 15.96
N GLY A 393 -16.33 0.69 16.93
CA GLY A 393 -15.78 0.47 18.27
C GLY A 393 -16.14 1.52 19.31
N GLY A 394 -16.70 2.66 18.91
CA GLY A 394 -17.15 3.69 19.85
C GLY A 394 -18.55 3.42 20.42
N GLY A 395 -18.84 4.01 21.58
CA GLY A 395 -20.13 3.91 22.28
C GLY A 395 -20.81 5.26 22.48
N ALA A 396 -21.78 5.32 23.41
CA ALA A 396 -22.52 6.54 23.71
C ALA A 396 -21.62 7.71 24.16
N LEU A 397 -20.53 7.42 24.89
CA LEU A 397 -19.58 8.43 25.34
C LEU A 397 -18.82 9.09 24.18
N HIS A 398 -18.43 8.32 23.14
CA HIS A 398 -17.81 8.89 21.93
C HIS A 398 -18.79 9.81 21.20
N LEU A 399 -20.05 9.42 21.08
CA LEU A 399 -21.07 10.22 20.40
C LEU A 399 -21.48 11.46 21.21
N ALA A 400 -21.47 11.40 22.54
CA ALA A 400 -21.60 12.57 23.42
C ALA A 400 -20.46 13.58 23.19
N CYS A 401 -19.23 13.09 22.96
CA CYS A 401 -18.08 13.94 22.64
C CYS A 401 -18.21 14.60 21.27
N VAL A 402 -18.69 13.89 20.24
CA VAL A 402 -18.94 14.49 18.91
C VAL A 402 -20.06 15.54 18.98
N GLY A 403 -21.11 15.27 19.77
CA GLY A 403 -22.19 16.21 20.03
C GLY A 403 -21.80 17.41 20.90
N ASP A 404 -20.63 17.37 21.54
CA ASP A 404 -20.18 18.36 22.53
C ASP A 404 -21.19 18.55 23.67
N ASN A 405 -21.73 17.42 24.14
CA ASN A 405 -22.68 17.34 25.23
C ASN A 405 -21.97 17.11 26.57
N ALA A 406 -21.55 18.20 27.21
CA ALA A 406 -20.95 18.20 28.56
C ALA A 406 -21.80 17.42 29.59
N HIS A 407 -23.11 17.61 29.58
CA HIS A 407 -24.02 16.97 30.52
C HIS A 407 -24.09 15.45 30.32
N ALA A 408 -24.26 14.97 29.09
CA ALA A 408 -24.24 13.53 28.81
C ALA A 408 -22.87 12.91 29.10
N VAL A 409 -21.75 13.59 28.82
CA VAL A 409 -20.41 13.11 29.21
C VAL A 409 -20.35 12.86 30.70
N ARG A 410 -20.81 13.81 31.52
CA ARG A 410 -20.87 13.67 32.97
C ARG A 410 -21.75 12.51 33.42
N ARG A 411 -23.00 12.46 32.94
CA ARG A 411 -23.96 11.42 33.33
C ARG A 411 -23.50 10.03 32.90
N LEU A 412 -22.91 9.88 31.71
CA LEU A 412 -22.38 8.60 31.22
C LEU A 412 -21.15 8.16 32.03
N CYS A 413 -20.24 9.07 32.37
CA CYS A 413 -19.09 8.73 33.23
C CYS A 413 -19.55 8.30 34.63
N VAL A 414 -20.53 9.00 35.23
CA VAL A 414 -21.16 8.60 36.51
C VAL A 414 -21.83 7.23 36.39
N ALA A 415 -22.46 6.94 35.24
CA ALA A 415 -23.04 5.64 34.93
C ALA A 415 -22.01 4.56 34.53
N ARG A 416 -20.70 4.81 34.75
CA ARG A 416 -19.59 3.89 34.47
C ARG A 416 -19.35 3.57 32.97
N ALA A 417 -19.55 4.56 32.09
CA ALA A 417 -19.04 4.49 30.73
C ALA A 417 -17.50 4.53 30.73
N ASP A 418 -16.84 3.73 29.88
CA ASP A 418 -15.38 3.61 29.83
C ASP A 418 -14.72 4.79 29.05
N PRO A 419 -13.99 5.72 29.71
CA PRO A 419 -13.30 6.82 29.04
C PRO A 419 -12.02 6.36 28.31
N GLY A 420 -11.53 5.15 28.57
CA GLY A 420 -10.40 4.53 27.87
C GLY A 420 -10.82 3.78 26.60
N GLN A 421 -12.12 3.63 26.34
CA GLN A 421 -12.62 2.83 25.23
C GLN A 421 -12.12 3.35 23.88
N GLN A 422 -11.44 2.48 23.13
CA GLN A 422 -10.86 2.82 21.84
C GLN A 422 -11.74 2.40 20.67
N THR A 423 -11.78 3.23 19.64
CA THR A 423 -12.37 2.88 18.34
C THR A 423 -11.55 1.80 17.62
N VAL A 424 -12.21 0.96 16.81
CA VAL A 424 -11.60 -0.17 16.10
C VAL A 424 -10.55 0.28 15.10
N LEU A 425 -10.77 1.38 14.38
CA LEU A 425 -9.95 1.75 13.24
C LEU A 425 -8.69 2.55 13.62
N LEU A 426 -8.89 3.66 14.33
CA LEU A 426 -7.85 4.62 14.66
C LEU A 426 -7.43 4.58 16.13
N GLN A 427 -8.00 3.65 16.92
CA GLN A 427 -7.73 3.49 18.35
C GLN A 427 -7.94 4.80 19.15
N LEU A 428 -8.87 5.64 18.69
CA LEU A 428 -9.18 6.92 19.33
C LEU A 428 -10.05 6.70 20.56
N THR A 429 -9.65 7.30 21.68
CA THR A 429 -10.44 7.44 22.90
C THR A 429 -11.52 8.53 22.73
N PRO A 430 -12.55 8.61 23.59
CA PRO A 430 -13.54 9.69 23.57
C PRO A 430 -12.89 11.08 23.62
N PHE A 431 -11.83 11.25 24.42
CA PHE A 431 -11.05 12.49 24.49
C PHE A 431 -10.39 12.86 23.16
N LEU A 432 -9.73 11.91 22.49
CA LEU A 432 -9.09 12.18 21.20
C LEU A 432 -10.12 12.45 20.09
N ILE A 433 -11.33 11.88 20.17
CA ILE A 433 -12.44 12.24 19.28
C ILE A 433 -12.92 13.67 19.56
N ALA A 434 -13.05 14.06 20.82
CA ALA A 434 -13.40 15.43 21.18
C ALA A 434 -12.36 16.45 20.65
N CYS A 435 -11.07 16.09 20.71
CA CYS A 435 -9.98 16.87 20.10
C CYS A 435 -10.11 16.94 18.57
N ALA A 436 -10.35 15.81 17.89
CA ALA A 436 -10.49 15.77 16.43
C ALA A 436 -11.69 16.60 15.92
N CYS A 437 -12.80 16.59 16.68
CA CYS A 437 -14.03 17.29 16.33
C CYS A 437 -14.09 18.74 16.84
N GLY A 438 -13.13 19.18 17.68
CA GLY A 438 -13.05 20.52 18.24
C GLY A 438 -14.17 20.86 19.21
N LYS A 439 -14.37 20.01 20.22
CA LYS A 439 -15.53 20.04 21.13
C LYS A 439 -15.11 20.41 22.57
N PRO A 440 -14.90 21.71 22.87
CA PRO A 440 -14.23 22.15 24.09
C PRO A 440 -15.03 21.88 25.38
N LEU A 441 -16.37 21.86 25.33
CA LEU A 441 -17.20 21.61 26.51
C LEU A 441 -17.08 20.15 26.95
N ALA A 442 -17.16 19.21 25.99
CA ALA A 442 -16.93 17.80 26.27
C ALA A 442 -15.49 17.52 26.76
N MET A 443 -14.49 18.22 26.21
CA MET A 443 -13.09 18.10 26.65
C MET A 443 -12.90 18.56 28.10
N ARG A 444 -13.43 19.74 28.46
CA ARG A 444 -13.35 20.29 29.82
C ARG A 444 -14.00 19.34 30.85
N GLU A 445 -15.17 18.80 30.53
CA GLU A 445 -15.84 17.83 31.41
C GLU A 445 -15.05 16.52 31.56
N LEU A 446 -14.51 15.95 30.47
CA LEU A 446 -13.68 14.74 30.55
C LEU A 446 -12.42 14.96 31.39
N LEU A 447 -11.76 16.11 31.24
CA LEU A 447 -10.58 16.47 32.03
C LEU A 447 -10.90 16.68 33.51
N ALA A 448 -12.09 17.19 33.83
CA ALA A 448 -12.53 17.36 35.21
C ALA A 448 -12.91 16.03 35.90
N LEU A 449 -13.50 15.08 35.15
CA LEU A 449 -14.03 13.83 35.69
C LEU A 449 -13.03 12.68 35.73
N VAL A 450 -12.04 12.66 34.83
CA VAL A 450 -11.08 11.55 34.68
C VAL A 450 -9.68 12.03 35.10
N PRO A 451 -9.27 11.82 36.36
CA PRO A 451 -7.91 12.15 36.79
C PRO A 451 -6.90 11.30 36.02
N ASN A 452 -5.78 11.92 35.59
CA ASN A 452 -4.70 11.30 34.80
C ASN A 452 -5.09 10.88 33.37
N LEU A 453 -6.10 11.52 32.77
CA LEU A 453 -6.42 11.32 31.36
C LEU A 453 -5.20 11.66 30.46
N SER A 454 -4.77 10.69 29.64
CA SER A 454 -3.65 10.90 28.73
C SER A 454 -4.01 11.87 27.60
N MET A 455 -3.36 13.04 27.59
CA MET A 455 -3.48 14.04 26.53
C MET A 455 -2.52 13.83 25.35
N ARG A 456 -1.72 12.76 25.37
CA ARG A 456 -0.73 12.44 24.35
C ARG A 456 -1.33 12.46 22.95
N HIS A 457 -0.66 13.14 22.02
CA HIS A 457 -1.10 13.38 20.65
C HIS A 457 -2.40 14.20 20.50
N GLY A 458 -2.97 14.74 21.58
CA GLY A 458 -4.23 15.50 21.53
C GLY A 458 -4.16 16.71 20.60
N LEU A 459 -3.08 17.50 20.71
CA LEU A 459 -2.82 18.64 19.82
C LEU A 459 -2.57 18.21 18.36
N HIS A 460 -1.82 17.14 18.11
CA HIS A 460 -1.60 16.66 16.73
C HIS A 460 -2.88 16.16 16.08
N ILE A 461 -3.72 15.45 16.82
CA ILE A 461 -5.02 14.97 16.33
C ILE A 461 -5.94 16.16 16.06
N ALA A 462 -6.03 17.12 16.97
CA ALA A 462 -6.81 18.34 16.75
C ALA A 462 -6.39 19.10 15.48
N LEU A 463 -5.08 19.15 15.18
CA LEU A 463 -4.52 19.85 14.02
C LEU A 463 -4.48 19.03 12.73
N MET A 464 -4.79 17.74 12.81
CA MET A 464 -4.91 16.85 11.65
C MET A 464 -6.32 16.90 11.04
N PHE A 465 -7.34 17.21 11.86
CA PHE A 465 -8.74 17.28 11.46
C PHE A 465 -9.25 18.72 11.49
N SER A 466 -10.05 19.12 10.49
CA SER A 466 -10.56 20.49 10.38
C SER A 466 -11.51 20.91 11.50
N GLY A 467 -12.02 19.98 12.30
CA GLY A 467 -12.86 20.29 13.46
C GLY A 467 -12.05 20.85 14.64
N GLY A 468 -10.87 20.28 14.90
CA GLY A 468 -10.06 20.55 16.09
C GLY A 468 -9.17 21.80 16.04
N SER A 469 -9.08 22.47 14.89
CA SER A 469 -8.20 23.62 14.69
C SER A 469 -8.69 24.93 15.32
N SER A 470 -9.89 24.93 15.92
CA SER A 470 -10.46 26.12 16.57
C SER A 470 -9.55 26.65 17.69
N PRO A 471 -9.38 27.97 17.84
CA PRO A 471 -8.61 28.57 18.94
C PRO A 471 -9.05 28.10 20.32
N ASP A 472 -10.36 27.94 20.52
CA ASP A 472 -10.93 27.49 21.79
C ASP A 472 -10.46 26.07 22.15
N THR A 473 -10.49 25.13 21.20
CA THR A 473 -9.98 23.76 21.41
C THR A 473 -8.49 23.74 21.74
N ILE A 474 -7.69 24.55 21.03
CA ILE A 474 -6.25 24.67 21.30
C ILE A 474 -6.00 25.30 22.67
N SER A 475 -6.76 26.34 23.04
CA SER A 475 -6.67 27.00 24.34
C SER A 475 -7.00 26.04 25.49
N VAL A 476 -8.06 25.22 25.36
CA VAL A 476 -8.43 24.21 26.37
C VAL A 476 -7.33 23.17 26.56
N LEU A 477 -6.70 22.72 25.47
CA LEU A 477 -5.58 21.79 25.56
C LEU A 477 -4.35 22.41 26.24
N LEU A 478 -4.05 23.68 25.94
CA LEU A 478 -2.94 24.41 26.54
C LEU A 478 -3.20 24.76 28.01
N GLU A 479 -4.42 25.17 28.37
CA GLU A 479 -4.87 25.36 29.76
C GLU A 479 -4.74 24.06 30.57
N ALA A 480 -5.04 22.92 29.94
CA ALA A 480 -4.86 21.60 30.51
C ALA A 480 -3.39 21.14 30.57
N ARG A 481 -2.43 21.99 30.17
CA ARG A 481 -0.98 21.73 30.12
C ARG A 481 -0.56 20.67 29.09
N ALA A 482 -1.24 20.57 27.95
CA ALA A 482 -0.76 19.78 26.83
C ALA A 482 0.57 20.33 26.28
N ASP A 483 1.51 19.45 25.94
CA ASP A 483 2.84 19.85 25.46
C ASP A 483 2.76 20.39 24.02
N ALA A 484 2.91 21.71 23.89
CA ALA A 484 2.94 22.42 22.60
C ALA A 484 4.12 22.00 21.69
N ASN A 485 5.12 21.29 22.23
CA ASN A 485 6.33 20.85 21.54
C ASN A 485 6.41 19.32 21.38
N GLU A 486 5.33 18.59 21.68
CA GLU A 486 5.30 17.13 21.61
C GLU A 486 5.70 16.63 20.20
N GLN A 487 6.70 15.77 20.08
CA GLN A 487 7.04 15.18 18.79
C GLN A 487 6.17 13.96 18.48
N PHE A 488 5.46 13.99 17.36
CA PHE A 488 4.52 12.95 16.97
C PHE A 488 5.23 11.60 16.71
N LYS A 489 4.88 10.58 17.50
CA LYS A 489 5.51 9.24 17.45
C LYS A 489 4.44 8.13 17.43
N ILE A 490 4.35 7.43 16.30
CA ILE A 490 3.49 6.26 16.14
C ILE A 490 4.32 4.97 16.24
N SER A 491 3.87 4.01 17.05
CA SER A 491 4.49 2.68 17.14
C SER A 491 4.30 1.87 15.85
N ILE A 492 5.41 1.37 15.31
CA ILE A 492 5.48 0.61 14.04
C ILE A 492 4.78 -0.75 14.16
N LYS A 493 4.76 -1.36 15.36
CA LYS A 493 4.42 -2.78 15.50
C LYS A 493 2.93 -3.10 15.35
N HIS A 494 2.02 -2.14 15.60
CA HIS A 494 0.57 -2.42 15.58
C HIS A 494 -0.32 -1.25 15.12
N SER A 495 0.24 -0.14 14.66
CA SER A 495 -0.56 1.06 14.41
C SER A 495 -1.01 1.20 12.97
N ARG A 496 -2.34 1.14 12.76
CA ARG A 496 -2.98 1.43 11.47
C ARG A 496 -2.72 2.87 10.99
N TRP A 497 -2.39 3.79 11.91
CA TRP A 497 -1.92 5.14 11.59
C TRP A 497 -0.63 5.16 10.78
N TRP A 498 0.31 4.28 11.13
CA TRP A 498 1.58 4.16 10.42
C TRP A 498 1.34 3.72 8.98
N LEU A 499 0.46 2.74 8.75
CA LEU A 499 0.12 2.28 7.41
C LEU A 499 -0.57 3.38 6.59
N LEU A 500 -1.56 4.06 7.16
CA LEU A 500 -2.30 5.14 6.50
C LEU A 500 -1.37 6.29 6.10
N LEU A 501 -0.61 6.85 7.05
CA LEU A 501 0.26 7.99 6.78
C LEU A 501 1.43 7.62 5.86
N ASN A 502 2.03 6.43 5.97
CA ASN A 502 3.08 6.03 5.04
C ASN A 502 2.54 5.75 3.62
N SER A 503 1.32 5.22 3.49
CA SER A 503 0.70 5.05 2.17
C SER A 503 0.46 6.40 1.47
N MET A 504 0.04 7.41 2.22
CA MET A 504 -0.15 8.77 1.71
C MET A 504 1.18 9.51 1.50
N ALA A 505 2.20 9.25 2.31
CA ALA A 505 3.54 9.80 2.14
C ALA A 505 4.16 9.40 0.80
N CYS A 506 3.87 8.20 0.29
CA CYS A 506 4.32 7.75 -1.03
C CYS A 506 3.77 8.62 -2.17
N LEU A 507 2.58 9.21 -1.99
CA LEU A 507 1.93 10.04 -3.01
C LEU A 507 2.47 11.48 -3.04
N HIS A 508 3.16 11.93 -1.98
CA HIS A 508 3.68 13.30 -1.86
C HIS A 508 4.59 13.72 -3.02
N ARG A 509 5.43 12.80 -3.52
CA ARG A 509 6.35 13.09 -4.64
C ARG A 509 5.67 13.20 -6.01
N VAL A 510 4.43 12.69 -6.13
CA VAL A 510 3.70 12.63 -7.40
C VAL A 510 2.63 13.71 -7.48
N SER A 511 1.91 13.93 -6.38
CA SER A 511 0.88 14.96 -6.27
C SER A 511 0.90 15.53 -4.85
N PRO A 512 1.76 16.54 -4.59
CA PRO A 512 1.87 17.14 -3.27
C PRO A 512 0.56 17.90 -2.95
N SER A 513 -0.20 17.32 -2.02
CA SER A 513 -1.32 17.96 -1.31
C SER A 513 -0.96 18.15 0.16
N ARG A 514 -1.68 19.03 0.87
CA ARG A 514 -1.51 19.24 2.32
C ARG A 514 -1.50 17.94 3.11
N LEU A 515 -2.44 17.03 2.83
CA LEU A 515 -2.50 15.73 3.48
C LEU A 515 -1.28 14.86 3.19
N THR A 516 -0.83 14.80 1.93
CA THR A 516 0.36 14.01 1.58
C THR A 516 1.64 14.64 2.13
N SER A 517 1.72 15.98 2.22
CA SER A 517 2.84 16.70 2.83
C SER A 517 2.89 16.49 4.33
N LEU A 518 1.74 16.61 5.02
CA LEU A 518 1.57 16.24 6.42
C LEU A 518 2.01 14.79 6.63
N ALA A 519 1.49 13.86 5.83
CA ALA A 519 1.84 12.44 5.92
C ALA A 519 3.30 12.15 5.57
N TYR A 520 3.93 12.93 4.71
CA TYR A 520 5.36 12.79 4.40
C TYR A 520 6.26 13.30 5.54
N HIS A 521 5.82 14.33 6.26
CA HIS A 521 6.57 15.01 7.34
C HIS A 521 6.10 14.68 8.77
N HIS A 522 5.07 13.86 8.96
CA HIS A 522 4.43 13.62 10.26
C HIS A 522 5.39 13.05 11.32
N TYR A 523 6.39 12.27 10.90
CA TYR A 523 7.24 11.54 11.83
C TYR A 523 8.20 12.49 12.55
N GLY A 524 8.00 12.65 13.86
CA GLY A 524 8.76 13.58 14.70
C GLY A 524 8.36 15.06 14.55
N ALA A 525 7.26 15.36 13.86
CA ALA A 525 6.77 16.74 13.74
C ALA A 525 6.04 17.22 15.00
N THR A 526 6.18 18.51 15.32
CA THR A 526 5.52 19.17 16.46
C THR A 526 4.09 19.61 16.10
N PRO A 527 3.22 19.93 17.08
CA PRO A 527 1.92 20.53 16.82
C PRO A 527 2.02 21.78 15.93
N LEU A 528 3.01 22.63 16.17
CA LEU A 528 3.26 23.82 15.34
C LEU A 528 3.56 23.47 13.87
N MET A 529 4.25 22.36 13.59
CA MET A 529 4.45 21.89 12.21
C MET A 529 3.15 21.35 11.60
N PHE A 530 2.31 20.68 12.39
CA PHE A 530 1.00 20.20 11.93
C PHE A 530 0.06 21.36 11.59
N SER A 531 0.02 22.42 12.41
CA SER A 531 -0.81 23.60 12.13
C SER A 531 -0.41 24.28 10.82
N VAL A 532 0.90 24.41 10.56
CA VAL A 532 1.43 24.98 9.31
C VAL A 532 1.15 24.08 8.11
N LEU A 533 1.46 22.77 8.19
CA LEU A 533 1.24 21.83 7.09
C LEU A 533 -0.24 21.63 6.73
N SER A 534 -1.13 21.73 7.71
CA SER A 534 -2.59 21.70 7.51
C SER A 534 -3.15 23.06 7.05
N GLY A 535 -2.42 24.16 7.27
CA GLY A 535 -2.80 25.52 6.88
C GLY A 535 -3.72 26.23 7.89
N TYR A 536 -3.68 25.86 9.18
CA TYR A 536 -4.48 26.46 10.24
C TYR A 536 -3.74 27.62 10.92
N LEU A 537 -3.93 28.83 10.39
CA LEU A 537 -3.18 30.03 10.80
C LEU A 537 -3.49 30.47 12.23
N GLU A 538 -4.75 30.42 12.68
CA GLU A 538 -5.14 30.79 14.04
C GLU A 538 -4.60 29.82 15.09
N ALA A 539 -4.63 28.52 14.80
CA ALA A 539 -4.00 27.54 15.67
C ALA A 539 -2.47 27.75 15.73
N THR A 540 -1.87 28.18 14.63
CA THR A 540 -0.44 28.52 14.57
C THR A 540 -0.13 29.73 15.45
N THR A 541 -0.93 30.79 15.42
CA THR A 541 -0.73 31.97 16.29
C THR A 541 -0.97 31.63 17.76
N ALA A 542 -1.98 30.82 18.08
CA ALA A 542 -2.24 30.35 19.44
C ALA A 542 -1.07 29.51 20.01
N LEU A 543 -0.50 28.61 19.21
CA LEU A 543 0.67 27.82 19.61
C LEU A 543 1.92 28.68 19.80
N LEU A 544 2.14 29.67 18.92
CA LEU A 544 3.25 30.63 19.06
C LEU A 544 3.10 31.49 20.33
N ALA A 545 1.88 31.99 20.60
CA ALA A 545 1.58 32.75 21.83
C ALA A 545 1.78 31.90 23.11
N ALA A 546 1.59 30.59 23.01
CA ALA A 546 1.84 29.65 24.10
C ALA A 546 3.32 29.24 24.25
N GLY A 547 4.23 29.81 23.46
CA GLY A 547 5.66 29.53 23.53
C GLY A 547 6.11 28.26 22.80
N ALA A 548 5.40 27.83 21.75
CA ALA A 548 5.86 26.73 20.90
C ALA A 548 7.20 27.06 20.23
N ARG A 549 8.15 26.13 20.31
CA ARG A 549 9.50 26.29 19.78
C ARG A 549 9.54 26.15 18.27
N VAL A 550 10.18 27.10 17.61
CA VAL A 550 10.33 27.14 16.14
C VAL A 550 11.56 26.38 15.64
N ASP A 551 12.51 26.08 16.53
CA ASP A 551 13.82 25.49 16.20
C ASP A 551 13.85 23.95 16.20
N ILE A 552 12.80 23.31 16.74
CA ILE A 552 12.70 21.85 16.76
C ILE A 552 12.60 21.31 15.33
N LYS A 553 13.37 20.26 15.04
CA LYS A 553 13.37 19.58 13.74
C LYS A 553 12.59 18.27 13.80
N ASN A 554 11.87 17.97 12.72
CA ASN A 554 11.30 16.63 12.54
C ASN A 554 12.40 15.61 12.16
N TYR A 555 12.05 14.33 12.05
CA TYR A 555 13.02 13.28 11.70
C TYR A 555 13.54 13.33 10.26
N ARG A 556 12.99 14.23 9.44
CA ARG A 556 13.53 14.58 8.11
C ARG A 556 14.42 15.83 8.15
N ASN A 557 14.81 16.28 9.34
CA ASN A 557 15.68 17.43 9.57
C ASN A 557 15.09 18.76 9.03
N LYS A 558 13.75 18.91 9.06
CA LYS A 558 13.04 20.14 8.65
C LYS A 558 12.48 20.88 9.87
N THR A 559 12.66 22.19 9.90
CA THR A 559 12.07 23.12 10.87
C THR A 559 10.68 23.57 10.43
N VAL A 560 9.92 24.25 11.30
CA VAL A 560 8.63 24.84 10.91
C VAL A 560 8.79 25.88 9.80
N SER A 561 9.88 26.66 9.83
CA SER A 561 10.18 27.69 8.81
C SER A 561 10.45 27.06 7.44
N ASP A 562 11.16 25.93 7.38
CA ASP A 562 11.40 25.20 6.12
C ASP A 562 10.09 24.71 5.50
N LEU A 563 9.18 24.22 6.35
CA LEU A 563 7.89 23.69 5.92
C LEU A 563 6.93 24.82 5.49
N ALA A 564 6.95 25.97 6.18
CA ALA A 564 6.16 27.15 5.84
C ALA A 564 6.54 27.72 4.46
N SER A 565 7.85 27.77 4.16
CA SER A 565 8.35 28.19 2.84
C SER A 565 7.94 27.23 1.73
N GLN A 566 7.93 25.92 2.00
CA GLN A 566 7.57 24.89 1.03
C GLN A 566 6.09 24.94 0.61
N ILE A 567 5.20 25.40 1.48
CA ILE A 567 3.75 25.46 1.24
C ILE A 567 3.24 26.83 0.79
N GLN A 568 4.14 27.77 0.47
CA GLN A 568 3.81 29.17 0.12
C GLN A 568 2.93 29.86 1.17
N ALA A 569 3.31 29.73 2.45
CA ALA A 569 2.58 30.36 3.54
C ALA A 569 2.58 31.91 3.43
N PRO A 570 1.58 32.62 4.03
CA PRO A 570 1.50 34.08 3.97
C PRO A 570 2.78 34.78 4.44
N THR A 571 3.10 35.91 3.82
CA THR A 571 4.32 36.69 4.07
C THR A 571 4.50 37.10 5.53
N TRP A 572 3.41 37.47 6.22
CA TRP A 572 3.43 37.82 7.64
C TRP A 572 3.88 36.64 8.52
N LEU A 573 3.51 35.40 8.17
CA LEU A 573 3.87 34.21 8.94
C LEU A 573 5.37 33.90 8.78
N LEU A 574 5.89 34.01 7.56
CA LEU A 574 7.32 33.84 7.28
C LEU A 574 8.18 34.90 8.02
N GLN A 575 7.69 36.14 8.08
CA GLN A 575 8.34 37.21 8.85
C GLN A 575 8.30 36.94 10.37
N THR A 576 7.17 36.46 10.88
CA THR A 576 7.02 36.13 12.31
C THR A 576 7.90 34.95 12.73
N LEU A 577 7.96 33.88 11.91
CA LEU A 577 8.79 32.70 12.16
C LEU A 577 10.30 33.02 12.05
N SER A 578 10.69 33.94 11.15
CA SER A 578 12.09 34.38 11.04
C SER A 578 12.52 35.33 12.16
N ALA A 579 11.62 36.19 12.66
CA ALA A 579 11.88 37.04 13.81
C ALA A 579 12.04 36.23 15.11
N THR A 580 11.17 35.23 15.32
CA THR A 580 11.22 34.33 16.50
C THR A 580 12.38 33.33 16.45
N ALA A 581 12.84 32.94 15.27
CA ALA A 581 14.06 32.14 15.10
C ALA A 581 15.35 32.92 15.45
N LYS A 582 15.38 34.24 15.20
CA LYS A 582 16.52 35.11 15.56
C LYS A 582 16.62 35.37 17.07
N SER A 583 15.48 35.61 17.74
CA SER A 583 15.47 35.81 19.20
C SER A 583 15.85 34.54 19.98
N SER A 584 15.56 33.35 19.45
CA SER A 584 15.91 32.08 20.09
C SER A 584 17.39 31.68 19.93
N SER A 585 18.10 32.19 18.93
CA SER A 585 19.56 32.00 18.78
C SER A 585 20.41 32.86 19.73
N GLU A 586 19.84 33.94 20.27
CA GLU A 586 20.53 34.86 21.19
C GLU A 586 20.36 34.47 22.68
N ILE A 587 19.43 33.56 23.00
CA ILE A 587 19.17 33.11 24.37
C ILE A 587 19.93 31.82 24.65
N LYS A 588 21.25 31.95 24.82
CA LYS A 588 22.04 31.02 25.65
C LYS A 588 22.79 31.86 26.67
N VAL A 589 22.17 32.00 27.85
CA VAL A 589 22.69 32.36 29.18
C VAL A 589 21.62 33.22 29.88
N GLY A 590 20.96 32.67 30.91
CA GLY A 590 20.06 33.43 31.79
C GLY A 590 18.82 32.67 32.25
N ASN A 591 18.65 32.58 33.57
CA ASN A 591 17.61 31.87 34.34
C ASN A 591 16.15 32.30 33.97
N PRO A 592 15.13 31.41 34.01
CA PRO A 592 13.81 31.67 33.43
C PRO A 592 12.84 32.29 34.44
N HIS A 593 13.03 33.56 34.83
CA HIS A 593 12.02 34.25 35.65
C HIS A 593 11.73 35.72 35.34
N GLU A 594 12.33 36.33 34.30
CA GLU A 594 12.26 37.79 34.14
C GLU A 594 11.84 38.27 32.73
N HIS A 595 10.93 37.56 32.06
CA HIS A 595 10.52 37.91 30.68
C HIS A 595 9.03 38.23 30.48
N ARG A 596 8.29 38.57 31.55
CA ARG A 596 6.87 38.94 31.46
C ARG A 596 6.57 40.43 31.22
N GLN A 597 7.56 41.32 31.15
CA GLN A 597 7.28 42.78 31.15
C GLN A 597 7.88 43.65 30.03
N ASN A 598 8.75 43.16 29.14
CA ASN A 598 9.49 44.06 28.22
C ASN A 598 9.20 43.90 26.73
N MET A 599 7.93 43.72 26.31
CA MET A 599 7.59 43.58 24.88
C MET A 599 6.80 44.75 24.28
N PHE A 600 6.94 45.97 24.80
CA PHE A 600 6.26 47.15 24.25
C PHE A 600 7.12 48.41 24.02
N ALA A 601 8.44 48.38 24.25
CA ALA A 601 9.22 49.63 24.36
C ALA A 601 10.40 49.82 23.39
N GLN A 602 10.56 49.04 22.31
CA GLN A 602 11.67 49.27 21.36
C GLN A 602 11.24 49.22 19.89
N LEU A 603 10.40 50.19 19.53
CA LEU A 603 10.44 50.85 18.22
C LEU A 603 11.19 52.18 18.45
N PHE A 604 12.11 52.54 17.55
CA PHE A 604 13.05 53.69 17.55
C PHE A 604 14.45 53.44 18.15
N GLN A 605 15.44 53.16 17.31
CA GLN A 605 16.46 54.15 16.90
C GLN A 605 17.49 53.55 15.92
N LEU A 606 18.00 54.44 15.06
CA LEU A 606 18.92 54.22 13.95
C LEU A 606 20.39 54.21 14.41
N SER A 607 21.21 53.62 13.53
CA SER A 607 22.59 53.99 13.17
C SER A 607 23.78 53.44 13.95
N ASN A 608 24.78 53.09 13.12
CA ASN A 608 26.23 53.22 13.31
C ASN A 608 27.06 52.06 13.90
N THR A 609 27.85 51.50 12.96
CA THR A 609 29.33 51.33 12.96
C THR A 609 30.03 50.28 13.82
N GLU A 610 30.82 49.49 13.07
CA GLU A 610 32.21 49.09 13.31
C GLU A 610 32.57 47.97 14.31
N GLY A 611 33.62 47.22 13.93
CA GLY A 611 34.63 46.79 14.92
C GLY A 611 34.84 45.28 15.14
N ASN A 612 35.32 44.59 14.11
CA ASN A 612 36.54 43.75 14.07
C ASN A 612 37.17 43.12 15.36
N ILE A 613 37.87 41.99 15.13
CA ILE A 613 38.90 41.30 15.98
C ILE A 613 38.32 40.32 17.01
N GLY A 614 38.81 39.09 17.23
CA GLY A 614 40.01 38.38 16.78
C GLY A 614 40.13 37.04 17.54
N CYS A 615 41.01 36.18 17.04
CA CYS A 615 41.32 34.83 17.53
C CYS A 615 41.93 34.79 18.95
N ILE A 616 41.88 33.63 19.62
CA ILE A 616 42.88 32.96 20.51
C ILE A 616 42.16 31.75 21.18
N ARG A 617 42.49 30.49 20.87
CA ARG A 617 43.57 29.59 21.35
C ARG A 617 43.34 28.93 22.73
N ASP A 618 43.49 27.60 22.68
CA ASP A 618 43.98 26.63 23.68
C ASP A 618 43.34 26.50 25.08
N SER A 619 42.95 25.26 25.42
CA SER A 619 43.66 24.46 26.44
C SER A 619 43.02 23.09 26.67
N ALA A 620 43.91 22.12 26.87
CA ALA A 620 43.65 20.72 27.21
C ALA A 620 43.51 20.50 28.73
N SER A 621 42.91 19.37 29.11
CA SER A 621 43.21 18.50 30.28
C SER A 621 42.00 17.56 30.47
N ASP A 622 42.17 16.27 30.20
CA ASP A 622 42.63 15.19 31.09
C ASP A 622 41.46 14.47 31.79
N SER A 623 41.26 13.20 31.45
CA SER A 623 41.20 12.11 32.45
C SER A 623 41.09 10.74 31.76
N GLU A 624 42.17 9.99 31.99
CA GLU A 624 42.37 8.54 32.01
C GLU A 624 41.10 7.74 32.39
N GLY A 625 40.87 6.50 31.98
CA GLY A 625 41.74 5.43 31.49
C GLY A 625 41.28 4.13 32.16
N LEU A 626 40.95 3.08 31.37
CA LEU A 626 40.95 1.69 31.82
C LEU A 626 40.97 0.75 30.62
N THR A 627 42.17 0.28 30.34
CA THR A 627 42.59 -0.68 29.32
C THR A 627 42.26 -2.12 29.72
N LYS A 628 41.75 -2.91 28.76
CA LYS A 628 42.01 -4.36 28.69
C LYS A 628 42.37 -4.73 27.25
N GLU A 629 43.49 -5.41 27.13
CA GLU A 629 44.23 -5.73 25.91
C GLU A 629 43.51 -6.73 24.98
N PRO A 630 43.82 -6.69 23.67
CA PRO A 630 43.35 -7.67 22.68
C PRO A 630 44.24 -8.92 22.68
N GLN A 631 43.63 -10.08 22.91
CA GLN A 631 44.29 -11.37 22.68
C GLN A 631 44.52 -11.60 21.18
N THR A 632 45.75 -11.98 20.87
CA THR A 632 46.31 -12.38 19.57
C THR A 632 45.48 -13.42 18.83
N PRO A 633 45.30 -13.33 17.49
CA PRO A 633 44.66 -14.37 16.70
C PRO A 633 45.64 -15.53 16.45
N SER A 634 45.36 -16.68 17.03
CA SER A 634 46.06 -17.93 16.71
C SER A 634 45.66 -18.42 15.32
N ARG A 635 46.66 -18.49 14.42
CA ARG A 635 46.75 -19.32 13.20
C ARG A 635 45.50 -19.31 12.28
N ALA A 636 45.54 -18.41 11.30
CA ALA A 636 44.68 -18.45 10.13
C ALA A 636 44.76 -19.81 9.42
N TYR A 637 43.62 -20.46 9.26
CA TYR A 637 43.44 -21.61 8.39
C TYR A 637 43.52 -21.11 6.94
N HIS A 638 44.64 -21.34 6.26
CA HIS A 638 44.69 -21.24 4.81
C HIS A 638 43.90 -22.41 4.23
N PRO A 639 42.85 -22.20 3.41
CA PRO A 639 42.27 -23.29 2.66
C PRO A 639 43.35 -23.83 1.72
N LYS A 640 43.77 -25.08 1.92
CA LYS A 640 44.46 -25.85 0.87
C LYS A 640 43.51 -25.87 -0.33
N GLY A 641 43.78 -25.08 -1.36
CA GLY A 641 42.91 -24.93 -2.52
C GLY A 641 43.59 -24.18 -3.65
N ASP A 642 44.92 -24.26 -3.75
CA ASP A 642 45.60 -23.83 -4.96
C ASP A 642 45.13 -24.73 -6.10
N PRO A 643 44.73 -24.15 -7.25
CA PRO A 643 44.25 -24.93 -8.36
C PRO A 643 45.38 -25.84 -8.83
N THR A 644 45.08 -27.10 -9.10
CA THR A 644 46.08 -28.08 -9.58
C THR A 644 46.67 -27.70 -10.94
N PHE A 645 45.97 -26.81 -11.68
CA PHE A 645 46.44 -26.15 -12.88
C PHE A 645 46.27 -24.62 -12.77
N PRO A 646 47.20 -23.79 -13.29
CA PRO A 646 47.06 -22.33 -13.22
C PRO A 646 45.79 -21.83 -13.93
N MET A 647 45.13 -20.84 -13.36
CA MET A 647 43.95 -20.22 -13.94
C MET A 647 44.35 -19.24 -15.05
N TYR A 648 44.46 -19.71 -16.28
CA TYR A 648 44.69 -18.82 -17.43
C TYR A 648 43.43 -18.03 -17.78
N THR A 649 43.59 -16.74 -18.06
CA THR A 649 42.50 -15.83 -18.43
C THR A 649 42.95 -14.85 -19.50
N MET A 650 41.99 -14.29 -20.21
CA MET A 650 42.20 -13.22 -21.19
C MET A 650 41.68 -11.89 -20.65
N LEU A 651 42.40 -10.79 -20.85
CA LEU A 651 41.88 -9.47 -20.49
C LEU A 651 40.68 -9.12 -21.40
N ALA A 652 39.62 -8.54 -20.83
CA ALA A 652 38.40 -8.22 -21.57
C ALA A 652 38.68 -7.28 -22.76
N GLU A 653 39.57 -6.31 -22.61
CA GLU A 653 40.02 -5.44 -23.71
C GLU A 653 40.64 -6.23 -24.88
N THR A 654 41.48 -7.23 -24.59
CA THR A 654 42.05 -8.13 -25.61
C THR A 654 40.96 -8.99 -26.25
N LEU A 655 40.02 -9.49 -25.46
CA LEU A 655 38.90 -10.28 -25.95
C LEU A 655 38.02 -9.51 -26.94
N LEU A 656 37.84 -8.19 -26.75
CA LEU A 656 37.08 -7.33 -27.67
C LEU A 656 37.72 -7.19 -29.06
N GLN A 657 39.02 -7.47 -29.20
CA GLN A 657 39.74 -7.39 -30.47
C GLN A 657 39.71 -8.71 -31.27
N LEU A 658 39.24 -9.80 -30.64
CA LEU A 658 39.14 -11.10 -31.31
C LEU A 658 38.03 -11.09 -32.36
N THR A 659 38.34 -11.67 -33.52
CA THR A 659 37.40 -11.92 -34.62
C THR A 659 37.10 -13.41 -34.83
N GLN A 660 37.91 -14.29 -34.22
CA GLN A 660 37.77 -15.75 -34.24
C GLN A 660 38.27 -16.33 -32.91
N ILE A 661 37.72 -17.47 -32.49
CA ILE A 661 38.21 -18.19 -31.31
C ILE A 661 39.43 -19.00 -31.72
N LYS A 662 40.54 -18.84 -30.99
CA LYS A 662 41.76 -19.61 -31.17
C LYS A 662 41.99 -20.57 -30.01
N MET A 663 42.79 -21.59 -30.25
CA MET A 663 43.16 -22.56 -29.21
C MET A 663 44.06 -21.92 -28.14
N HIS A 664 44.07 -22.55 -26.97
CA HIS A 664 44.86 -22.12 -25.81
C HIS A 664 46.35 -21.92 -26.14
N GLU A 665 46.95 -22.86 -26.86
CA GLU A 665 48.38 -22.88 -27.17
C GLU A 665 48.78 -21.69 -28.08
N GLU A 666 47.95 -21.39 -29.08
CA GLU A 666 48.17 -20.25 -29.98
C GLU A 666 48.09 -18.91 -29.24
N LEU A 667 47.14 -18.80 -28.30
CA LEU A 667 46.92 -17.56 -27.54
C LEU A 667 47.97 -17.36 -26.45
N ILE A 668 48.53 -18.42 -25.88
CA ILE A 668 49.74 -18.34 -25.05
C ILE A 668 50.91 -17.84 -25.87
N GLN A 669 51.14 -18.41 -27.06
CA GLN A 669 52.25 -17.99 -27.93
C GLN A 669 52.11 -16.54 -28.40
N ALA A 670 50.87 -16.07 -28.60
CA ALA A 670 50.56 -14.68 -28.91
C ALA A 670 50.62 -13.73 -27.69
N GLY A 671 50.84 -14.24 -26.47
CA GLY A 671 50.87 -13.45 -25.23
C GLY A 671 49.49 -12.90 -24.81
N ALA A 672 48.40 -13.44 -25.35
CA ALA A 672 47.04 -12.97 -25.09
C ALA A 672 46.42 -13.58 -23.81
N LEU A 673 47.00 -14.67 -23.30
CA LEU A 673 46.56 -15.34 -22.07
C LEU A 673 47.57 -15.13 -20.95
N THR A 674 47.06 -14.87 -19.74
CA THR A 674 47.85 -14.64 -18.53
C THR A 674 47.31 -15.45 -17.35
N VAL A 675 48.20 -15.86 -16.44
CA VAL A 675 47.79 -16.53 -15.21
C VAL A 675 47.16 -15.49 -14.28
N PHE A 676 45.91 -15.72 -13.89
CA PHE A 676 45.13 -14.78 -13.09
C PHE A 676 45.56 -14.76 -11.63
N ASP A 677 45.75 -13.54 -11.11
CA ASP A 677 45.90 -13.24 -9.70
C ASP A 677 44.88 -12.18 -9.25
N GLU A 678 44.45 -12.24 -7.98
CA GLU A 678 43.43 -11.33 -7.44
C GLU A 678 43.88 -9.85 -7.44
N SER A 679 45.19 -9.58 -7.46
CA SER A 679 45.72 -8.22 -7.59
C SER A 679 45.53 -7.59 -8.97
N MET A 680 45.28 -8.40 -10.01
CA MET A 680 45.10 -7.93 -11.40
C MET A 680 43.73 -7.29 -11.63
N GLY A 681 42.73 -7.65 -10.81
CA GLY A 681 41.37 -7.14 -10.91
C GLY A 681 40.32 -8.21 -10.67
N LYS A 682 39.21 -8.15 -11.40
CA LYS A 682 38.07 -9.07 -11.25
C LYS A 682 38.12 -10.15 -12.32
N ALA A 683 37.68 -11.36 -11.98
CA ALA A 683 37.54 -12.45 -12.95
C ALA A 683 36.08 -12.82 -13.23
N MET A 684 35.82 -13.22 -14.47
CA MET A 684 34.54 -13.69 -14.99
C MET A 684 34.69 -15.12 -15.51
N PHE A 685 33.91 -16.04 -14.97
CA PHE A 685 33.76 -17.41 -15.47
C PHE A 685 32.63 -17.45 -16.50
N VAL A 686 32.91 -17.84 -17.74
CA VAL A 686 31.90 -17.99 -18.79
C VAL A 686 31.56 -19.46 -18.98
N SER A 687 30.37 -19.84 -18.53
CA SER A 687 29.76 -21.14 -18.81
C SER A 687 28.88 -21.00 -20.05
N HIS A 688 29.01 -21.92 -21.01
CA HIS A 688 28.31 -21.85 -22.28
C HIS A 688 28.02 -23.24 -22.88
N GLN A 689 27.30 -23.28 -24.00
CA GLN A 689 27.07 -24.50 -24.79
C GLN A 689 27.88 -24.45 -26.08
N TRP A 690 28.40 -25.60 -26.50
CA TRP A 690 29.06 -25.74 -27.78
C TRP A 690 28.02 -25.72 -28.91
N LEU A 691 28.31 -24.97 -29.97
CA LEU A 691 27.47 -24.87 -31.17
C LEU A 691 27.76 -25.94 -32.22
N SER A 692 28.85 -26.70 -32.06
CA SER A 692 29.23 -27.83 -32.90
C SER A 692 29.90 -28.91 -32.05
N ASP A 693 29.92 -30.15 -32.55
CA ASP A 693 30.63 -31.27 -31.92
C ASP A 693 32.16 -31.07 -31.89
N SER A 694 32.69 -30.24 -32.80
CA SER A 694 34.14 -30.05 -32.97
C SER A 694 34.67 -28.70 -32.50
N HIS A 695 33.81 -27.69 -32.39
CA HIS A 695 34.20 -26.33 -32.04
C HIS A 695 33.09 -25.62 -31.23
N PRO A 696 33.44 -24.87 -30.17
CA PRO A 696 32.45 -24.24 -29.30
C PRO A 696 31.59 -23.18 -29.99
N ASP A 697 32.18 -22.39 -30.90
CA ASP A 697 31.50 -21.29 -31.60
C ASP A 697 32.12 -21.06 -33.00
N PRO A 698 31.81 -21.93 -33.98
CA PRO A 698 32.51 -21.94 -35.28
C PRO A 698 32.31 -20.66 -36.08
N ASN A 699 31.20 -19.96 -35.89
CA ASN A 699 30.85 -18.72 -36.61
C ASN A 699 31.16 -17.45 -35.81
N PHE A 700 31.73 -17.56 -34.61
CA PHE A 700 31.99 -16.43 -33.71
C PHE A 700 30.71 -15.64 -33.35
N GLU A 701 29.57 -16.31 -33.28
CA GLU A 701 28.26 -15.68 -33.01
C GLU A 701 28.00 -15.56 -31.51
N GLN A 702 28.37 -16.60 -30.75
CA GLN A 702 28.15 -16.65 -29.31
C GLN A 702 29.08 -15.70 -28.57
N LEU A 703 30.37 -15.69 -28.90
CA LEU A 703 31.35 -14.81 -28.27
C LEU A 703 31.12 -13.34 -28.66
N ARG A 704 30.60 -13.06 -29.86
CA ARG A 704 30.19 -11.71 -30.27
C ARG A 704 29.09 -11.14 -29.39
N VAL A 705 28.11 -11.97 -28.99
CA VAL A 705 27.08 -11.54 -28.02
C VAL A 705 27.70 -11.16 -26.67
N LEU A 706 28.73 -11.88 -26.22
CA LEU A 706 29.47 -11.53 -25.00
C LEU A 706 30.23 -10.21 -25.19
N GLN A 707 30.96 -10.02 -26.30
CA GLN A 707 31.68 -8.79 -26.61
C GLN A 707 30.74 -7.57 -26.58
N GLU A 708 29.63 -7.62 -27.31
CA GLU A 708 28.64 -6.54 -27.35
C GLU A 708 28.00 -6.29 -25.99
N THR A 709 27.74 -7.35 -25.22
CA THR A 709 27.22 -7.22 -23.84
C THR A 709 28.21 -6.50 -22.93
N LEU A 710 29.50 -6.86 -22.96
CA LEU A 710 30.53 -6.22 -22.15
C LEU A 710 30.65 -4.73 -22.47
N VAL A 711 30.65 -4.38 -23.77
CA VAL A 711 30.65 -2.97 -24.21
C VAL A 711 29.41 -2.23 -23.68
N ASN A 712 28.23 -2.81 -23.85
CA ASN A 712 26.98 -2.16 -23.45
C ASN A 712 26.87 -1.95 -21.93
N VAL A 713 27.25 -2.95 -21.14
CA VAL A 713 27.17 -2.87 -19.68
C VAL A 713 28.24 -1.94 -19.11
N ALA A 714 29.47 -1.98 -19.64
CA ALA A 714 30.55 -1.07 -19.22
C ALA A 714 30.23 0.40 -19.57
N ALA A 715 29.61 0.66 -20.74
CA ALA A 715 29.14 1.98 -21.13
C ALA A 715 27.87 2.42 -20.37
N GLY A 716 27.20 1.51 -19.67
CA GLY A 716 25.93 1.76 -18.98
C GLY A 716 24.72 1.92 -19.92
N THR A 717 24.84 1.54 -21.20
CA THR A 717 23.75 1.54 -22.18
C THR A 717 22.76 0.41 -21.91
N SER A 718 23.24 -0.74 -21.43
CA SER A 718 22.43 -1.83 -20.88
C SER A 718 22.72 -2.03 -19.38
N ARG A 719 21.83 -2.72 -18.68
CA ARG A 719 21.96 -3.00 -17.25
C ARG A 719 21.52 -4.41 -16.93
N VAL A 720 22.23 -5.06 -16.01
CA VAL A 720 21.82 -6.36 -15.49
C VAL A 720 20.53 -6.19 -14.67
N SER A 721 19.48 -6.87 -15.12
CA SER A 721 18.15 -6.82 -14.50
C SER A 721 17.95 -7.91 -13.44
N VAL A 722 16.99 -7.70 -12.55
CA VAL A 722 16.57 -8.72 -11.56
C VAL A 722 15.37 -9.49 -12.12
N PRO A 723 15.31 -10.82 -11.99
CA PRO A 723 14.12 -11.59 -12.36
C PRO A 723 12.88 -11.08 -11.67
N LEU A 724 11.73 -11.20 -12.36
CA LEU A 724 10.43 -10.76 -11.85
C LEU A 724 10.11 -11.32 -10.46
N VAL A 725 10.25 -12.64 -10.29
CA VAL A 725 10.01 -13.33 -9.02
C VAL A 725 10.94 -12.84 -7.91
N THR A 726 12.20 -12.59 -8.23
CA THR A 726 13.19 -12.13 -7.26
C THR A 726 12.88 -10.73 -6.79
N GLU A 727 12.56 -9.80 -7.72
CA GLU A 727 12.12 -8.45 -7.36
C GLU A 727 10.81 -8.48 -6.55
N MET A 728 9.92 -9.41 -6.87
CA MET A 728 8.64 -9.56 -6.18
C MET A 728 8.80 -10.05 -4.74
N LEU A 729 9.64 -11.05 -4.50
CA LEU A 729 9.81 -11.69 -3.18
C LEU A 729 10.82 -10.97 -2.29
N ARG A 730 11.90 -10.43 -2.87
CA ARG A 730 13.02 -9.82 -2.13
C ARG A 730 13.15 -8.31 -2.34
N GLY A 731 12.34 -7.72 -3.22
CA GLY A 731 12.53 -6.34 -3.64
C GLY A 731 13.72 -6.19 -4.60
N ARG A 732 14.13 -4.94 -4.87
CA ARG A 732 15.31 -4.71 -5.72
C ARG A 732 16.58 -5.12 -4.98
N LEU A 733 17.21 -6.17 -5.49
CA LEU A 733 18.54 -6.59 -5.08
C LEU A 733 19.60 -5.66 -5.71
N PRO A 734 20.79 -5.54 -5.09
CA PRO A 734 21.93 -4.91 -5.73
C PRO A 734 22.32 -5.70 -6.98
N CYS A 735 22.38 -5.01 -8.12
CA CYS A 735 22.94 -5.50 -9.37
C CYS A 735 24.35 -4.93 -9.55
N PRO A 736 25.23 -5.61 -10.31
CA PRO A 736 26.53 -5.05 -10.63
C PRO A 736 26.36 -3.73 -11.42
N ALA A 737 27.13 -2.73 -11.04
CA ALA A 737 27.15 -1.43 -11.68
C ALA A 737 28.06 -1.45 -12.92
N ALA A 738 27.93 -0.45 -13.79
CA ALA A 738 28.83 -0.32 -14.96
C ALA A 738 30.31 -0.27 -14.54
N SER A 739 30.62 0.36 -13.40
CA SER A 739 31.97 0.40 -12.82
C SER A 739 32.50 -0.96 -12.39
N ASP A 740 31.64 -1.95 -12.18
CA ASP A 740 32.08 -3.32 -11.85
C ASP A 740 32.61 -4.06 -13.10
N PHE A 741 32.34 -3.55 -14.31
CA PHE A 741 32.79 -4.07 -15.60
C PHE A 741 33.91 -3.21 -16.21
N ASP A 742 34.93 -2.88 -15.41
CA ASP A 742 36.14 -2.21 -15.90
C ASP A 742 36.92 -3.13 -16.86
N LEU A 743 36.80 -2.85 -18.16
CA LEU A 743 37.38 -3.68 -19.23
C LEU A 743 38.91 -3.76 -19.18
N THR A 744 39.58 -2.81 -18.51
CA THR A 744 41.05 -2.79 -18.35
C THR A 744 41.54 -3.69 -17.21
N ARG A 745 40.63 -4.17 -16.36
CA ARG A 745 40.91 -4.99 -15.16
C ARG A 745 39.96 -6.17 -15.00
N LEU A 746 39.21 -6.49 -16.06
CA LEU A 746 38.30 -7.62 -16.09
C LEU A 746 38.93 -8.76 -16.88
N HIS A 747 39.13 -9.89 -16.21
CA HIS A 747 39.74 -11.09 -16.77
C HIS A 747 38.67 -12.15 -17.07
N ILE A 748 38.68 -12.68 -18.28
CA ILE A 748 37.69 -13.65 -18.79
C ILE A 748 38.31 -15.04 -18.79
N TRP A 749 37.66 -15.96 -18.09
CA TRP A 749 37.89 -17.40 -18.19
C TRP A 749 36.82 -18.01 -19.09
N TYR A 750 37.27 -18.76 -20.09
CA TYR A 750 36.45 -19.46 -21.08
C TYR A 750 37.12 -20.80 -21.38
N ASP A 751 36.37 -21.89 -21.24
CA ASP A 751 36.90 -23.27 -21.21
C ASP A 751 37.85 -23.59 -22.37
N TYR A 752 37.51 -23.19 -23.60
CA TYR A 752 38.22 -23.53 -24.82
C TYR A 752 39.62 -22.92 -24.91
N PHE A 753 39.75 -21.62 -24.65
CA PHE A 753 41.06 -20.96 -24.69
C PHE A 753 41.77 -20.92 -23.33
N SER A 754 41.06 -21.18 -22.22
CA SER A 754 41.68 -21.17 -20.87
C SER A 754 42.23 -22.53 -20.48
N CYS A 755 41.80 -23.60 -21.17
CA CYS A 755 42.32 -24.96 -20.99
C CYS A 755 43.00 -25.46 -22.28
N PRO A 756 44.08 -26.24 -22.20
CA PRO A 756 44.74 -26.85 -23.36
C PRO A 756 43.79 -27.65 -24.25
N GLN A 757 43.91 -27.50 -25.58
CA GLN A 757 43.02 -28.19 -26.54
C GLN A 757 43.72 -29.26 -27.39
N SER A 758 45.04 -29.21 -27.51
CA SER A 758 45.82 -30.10 -28.36
C SER A 758 45.66 -31.58 -28.01
N ALA A 759 45.67 -32.46 -29.02
CA ALA A 759 45.59 -33.92 -28.84
C ALA A 759 46.91 -34.57 -28.37
N VAL A 760 47.97 -33.79 -28.16
CA VAL A 760 49.27 -34.29 -27.68
C VAL A 760 49.13 -34.81 -26.23
N PRO A 761 49.74 -35.95 -25.85
CA PRO A 761 49.56 -36.57 -24.52
C PRO A 761 49.83 -35.64 -23.33
N HIS A 762 50.80 -34.73 -23.45
CA HIS A 762 51.09 -33.74 -22.42
C HIS A 762 49.94 -32.72 -22.26
N ALA A 763 49.42 -32.20 -23.37
CA ALA A 763 48.29 -31.28 -23.38
C ALA A 763 47.02 -31.95 -22.83
N GLU A 764 46.80 -33.23 -23.15
CA GLU A 764 45.69 -34.00 -22.59
C GLU A 764 45.78 -34.13 -21.06
N ASN A 765 46.97 -34.43 -20.52
CA ASN A 765 47.15 -34.47 -19.07
C ASN A 765 46.91 -33.10 -18.40
N CYS A 766 47.44 -32.03 -19.00
CA CYS A 766 47.19 -30.66 -18.53
C CYS A 766 45.71 -30.28 -18.60
N ARG A 767 44.97 -30.72 -19.64
CA ARG A 767 43.52 -30.54 -19.77
C ARG A 767 42.78 -31.21 -18.62
N GLN A 768 43.17 -32.43 -18.24
CA GLN A 768 42.56 -33.14 -17.10
C GLN A 768 42.78 -32.38 -15.77
N HIS A 769 43.98 -31.86 -15.51
CA HIS A 769 44.26 -31.03 -14.33
C HIS A 769 43.48 -29.70 -14.36
N ALA A 770 43.30 -29.09 -15.53
CA ALA A 770 42.48 -27.89 -15.70
C ALA A 770 41.01 -28.16 -15.36
N ILE A 771 40.44 -29.26 -15.84
CA ILE A 771 39.06 -29.69 -15.56
C ILE A 771 38.85 -29.93 -14.07
N GLN A 772 39.78 -30.61 -13.39
CA GLN A 772 39.73 -30.84 -11.94
C GLN A 772 39.77 -29.54 -11.13
N SER A 773 40.35 -28.49 -11.69
CA SER A 773 40.51 -27.19 -11.04
C SER A 773 39.33 -26.23 -11.25
N ILE A 774 38.33 -26.59 -12.06
CA ILE A 774 37.13 -25.77 -12.33
C ILE A 774 36.47 -25.26 -11.03
N PRO A 775 36.25 -26.07 -9.98
CA PRO A 775 35.65 -25.57 -8.75
C PRO A 775 36.45 -24.43 -8.08
N ALA A 776 37.78 -24.51 -8.16
CA ALA A 776 38.67 -23.48 -7.64
C ALA A 776 38.59 -22.20 -8.50
N TYR A 777 38.53 -22.32 -9.83
CA TYR A 777 38.35 -21.16 -10.73
C TYR A 777 37.03 -20.45 -10.45
N VAL A 778 35.93 -21.19 -10.38
CA VAL A 778 34.59 -20.67 -10.11
C VAL A 778 34.52 -19.94 -8.75
N ALA A 779 35.22 -20.45 -7.74
CA ALA A 779 35.31 -19.82 -6.43
C ALA A 779 36.15 -18.52 -6.41
N ARG A 780 37.05 -18.34 -7.37
CA ARG A 780 37.88 -17.12 -7.54
C ARG A 780 37.20 -16.06 -8.39
N CYS A 781 36.26 -16.41 -9.27
CA CYS A 781 35.53 -15.46 -10.10
C CYS A 781 34.48 -14.64 -9.33
N GLU A 782 34.39 -13.34 -9.63
CA GLU A 782 33.33 -12.47 -9.12
C GLU A 782 32.06 -12.60 -9.97
N PHE A 783 32.20 -12.83 -11.27
CA PHE A 783 31.07 -13.04 -12.17
C PHE A 783 31.04 -14.49 -12.65
N PHE A 784 29.88 -15.13 -12.51
CA PHE A 784 29.58 -16.40 -13.16
C PHE A 784 28.54 -16.11 -14.24
N VAL A 785 28.96 -16.15 -15.50
CA VAL A 785 28.12 -15.83 -16.65
C VAL A 785 27.67 -17.12 -17.32
N ILE A 786 26.36 -17.25 -17.51
CA ILE A 786 25.76 -18.24 -18.40
C ILE A 786 25.51 -17.54 -19.74
N LEU A 787 26.29 -17.89 -20.75
CA LEU A 787 26.19 -17.35 -22.09
C LEU A 787 25.34 -18.30 -22.94
N CYS A 788 24.07 -17.94 -23.15
CA CYS A 788 23.11 -18.78 -23.86
C CYS A 788 22.22 -17.93 -24.81
N PRO A 789 22.81 -17.31 -25.85
CA PRO A 789 22.01 -16.69 -26.90
C PRO A 789 21.21 -17.73 -27.68
N ALA A 790 20.07 -17.32 -28.23
CA ALA A 790 19.16 -18.17 -29.02
C ALA A 790 19.76 -18.51 -30.41
N LEU A 791 20.80 -19.34 -30.42
CA LEU A 791 21.52 -19.82 -31.61
C LEU A 791 21.19 -21.30 -31.87
N LYS A 792 21.38 -21.77 -33.10
CA LYS A 792 21.20 -23.18 -33.44
C LYS A 792 22.53 -23.92 -33.43
N HIS A 793 22.53 -25.14 -32.92
CA HIS A 793 23.63 -26.07 -33.10
C HIS A 793 23.73 -26.47 -34.58
N VAL A 794 24.95 -26.53 -35.12
CA VAL A 794 25.21 -26.68 -36.56
C VAL A 794 24.73 -28.03 -37.07
N GLU A 795 25.05 -29.12 -36.37
CA GLU A 795 24.78 -30.49 -36.83
C GLU A 795 23.35 -30.97 -36.51
N ASN A 796 22.84 -30.73 -35.30
CA ASN A 796 21.55 -31.26 -34.87
C ASN A 796 20.39 -30.23 -34.95
N GLY A 797 20.66 -28.97 -35.24
CA GLY A 797 19.65 -27.91 -35.40
C GLY A 797 18.92 -27.48 -34.12
N CYS A 798 19.29 -28.04 -32.95
CA CYS A 798 18.67 -27.70 -31.67
C CYS A 798 18.95 -26.23 -31.31
N THR A 799 17.95 -25.52 -30.78
CA THR A 799 18.11 -24.13 -30.34
C THR A 799 18.69 -24.09 -28.92
N MET A 800 19.83 -23.43 -28.77
CA MET A 800 20.54 -23.27 -27.51
C MET A 800 19.87 -22.21 -26.64
N SER A 801 19.82 -22.47 -25.35
CA SER A 801 19.00 -21.70 -24.43
C SER A 801 19.38 -21.94 -22.98
N GLN A 802 18.84 -21.12 -22.06
CA GLN A 802 19.07 -21.38 -20.64
C GLN A 802 18.50 -22.75 -20.22
N SER A 803 17.40 -23.18 -20.84
CA SER A 803 16.79 -24.47 -20.52
C SER A 803 17.69 -25.63 -20.97
N THR A 804 18.16 -25.62 -22.22
CA THR A 804 19.01 -26.68 -22.77
C THR A 804 20.41 -26.67 -22.14
N TRP A 805 20.94 -25.49 -21.78
CA TRP A 805 22.15 -25.37 -20.96
C TRP A 805 21.97 -26.10 -19.62
N GLY A 806 20.80 -25.89 -19.00
CA GLY A 806 20.44 -26.50 -17.72
C GLY A 806 20.17 -28.01 -17.79
N GLU A 807 20.15 -28.62 -18.96
CA GLU A 807 20.02 -30.08 -19.12
C GLU A 807 21.38 -30.79 -19.13
N ARG A 808 22.49 -30.08 -19.36
CA ARG A 808 23.83 -30.66 -19.45
C ARG A 808 24.45 -30.92 -18.08
N GLY A 809 25.03 -32.10 -17.90
CA GLY A 809 25.65 -32.50 -16.62
C GLY A 809 26.84 -31.63 -16.20
N TRP A 810 27.72 -31.27 -17.13
CA TRP A 810 28.86 -30.37 -16.87
C TRP A 810 28.41 -28.96 -16.47
N CYS A 811 27.46 -28.37 -17.18
CA CYS A 811 26.91 -27.05 -16.87
C CYS A 811 26.24 -27.01 -15.49
N ARG A 812 25.51 -28.08 -15.12
CA ARG A 812 24.99 -28.26 -13.76
C ARG A 812 26.11 -28.37 -12.72
N THR A 813 27.21 -29.04 -13.05
CA THR A 813 28.38 -29.18 -12.16
C THR A 813 29.01 -27.81 -11.88
N GLU A 814 29.23 -26.98 -12.90
CA GLU A 814 29.78 -25.62 -12.75
C GLU A 814 28.88 -24.74 -11.89
N ARG A 815 27.57 -24.81 -12.11
CA ARG A 815 26.56 -24.13 -11.28
C ARG A 815 26.65 -24.55 -9.81
N VAL A 816 26.74 -25.86 -9.57
CA VAL A 816 26.82 -26.41 -8.22
C VAL A 816 28.16 -26.09 -7.56
N ALA A 817 29.26 -26.03 -8.32
CA ALA A 817 30.55 -25.55 -7.83
C ALA A 817 30.45 -24.11 -7.32
N ARG A 818 29.69 -23.25 -8.03
CA ARG A 818 29.39 -21.91 -7.57
C ARG A 818 28.57 -21.89 -6.28
N GLU A 819 27.57 -22.78 -6.16
CA GLU A 819 26.74 -22.90 -4.95
C GLU A 819 27.53 -23.37 -3.73
N LEU A 820 28.42 -24.35 -3.91
CA LEU A 820 29.23 -24.95 -2.86
C LEU A 820 30.48 -24.15 -2.50
N ALA A 821 30.87 -23.16 -3.31
CA ALA A 821 32.03 -22.31 -3.04
C ALA A 821 31.99 -21.69 -1.63
N ALA A 822 33.12 -21.68 -0.92
CA ALA A 822 33.21 -21.11 0.43
C ALA A 822 32.97 -19.59 0.43
N ARG A 823 33.43 -18.90 -0.62
CA ARG A 823 33.28 -17.45 -0.81
C ARG A 823 31.87 -17.12 -1.33
N LYS A 824 31.03 -16.51 -0.51
CA LYS A 824 29.67 -16.06 -0.88
C LYS A 824 29.63 -14.74 -1.70
N ARG A 825 30.73 -14.27 -2.30
CA ARG A 825 30.79 -12.99 -3.04
C ARG A 825 30.71 -13.20 -4.55
N GLY A 826 29.85 -12.44 -5.23
CA GLY A 826 29.79 -12.33 -6.69
C GLY A 826 28.40 -12.62 -7.30
N TYR A 827 28.27 -12.42 -8.61
CA TYR A 827 26.98 -12.42 -9.33
C TYR A 827 26.88 -13.59 -10.31
N MET A 828 25.69 -14.20 -10.40
CA MET A 828 25.34 -15.14 -11.46
C MET A 828 24.46 -14.44 -12.49
N ILE A 829 24.91 -14.34 -13.74
CA ILE A 829 24.28 -13.54 -14.79
C ILE A 829 23.97 -14.45 -15.99
N VAL A 830 22.74 -14.45 -16.47
CA VAL A 830 22.38 -15.00 -17.79
C VAL A 830 22.50 -13.91 -18.83
N ILE A 831 23.15 -14.23 -19.95
CA ILE A 831 23.19 -13.40 -21.14
C ILE A 831 22.49 -14.16 -22.27
N GLN A 832 21.31 -13.70 -22.64
CA GLN A 832 20.51 -14.23 -23.75
C GLN A 832 20.63 -13.35 -25.02
N SER A 833 20.97 -12.08 -24.84
CA SER A 833 21.27 -11.15 -25.95
C SER A 833 22.13 -9.98 -25.45
N PRO A 834 22.68 -9.15 -26.36
CA PRO A 834 23.44 -7.94 -26.03
C PRO A 834 22.69 -6.91 -25.17
N THR A 835 21.36 -7.00 -25.09
CA THR A 835 20.49 -6.11 -24.30
C THR A 835 19.73 -6.83 -23.19
N LEU A 836 19.80 -8.17 -23.13
CA LEU A 836 19.02 -9.00 -22.22
C LEU A 836 19.95 -9.75 -21.25
N GLN A 837 20.41 -9.03 -20.23
CA GLN A 837 21.15 -9.60 -19.09
C GLN A 837 20.29 -9.64 -17.83
N THR A 838 20.25 -10.80 -17.17
CA THR A 838 19.41 -11.00 -15.98
C THR A 838 20.17 -11.78 -14.91
N LEU A 839 20.07 -11.38 -13.64
CA LEU A 839 20.59 -12.16 -12.54
C LEU A 839 19.85 -13.49 -12.41
N ILE A 840 20.54 -14.57 -12.05
CA ILE A 840 19.89 -15.84 -11.70
C ILE A 840 19.58 -15.85 -10.23
N TRP A 841 18.37 -16.31 -9.89
CA TRP A 841 18.02 -16.59 -8.51
C TRP A 841 18.65 -17.92 -8.06
N GLU A 842 19.31 -17.91 -6.90
CA GLU A 842 20.00 -19.06 -6.29
C GLU A 842 19.11 -20.30 -6.13
N GLY A 843 17.79 -20.14 -6.09
CA GLY A 843 16.89 -21.28 -5.94
C GLY A 843 16.23 -21.83 -7.20
N ASN A 844 16.57 -21.29 -8.38
CA ASN A 844 16.04 -21.83 -9.64
C ASN A 844 16.69 -23.20 -9.88
N ARG A 845 15.87 -24.25 -10.11
CA ARG A 845 16.34 -25.61 -10.40
C ARG A 845 17.31 -26.18 -9.35
N LEU A 846 17.07 -25.91 -8.06
CA LEU A 846 17.86 -26.41 -6.92
C LEU A 846 18.01 -27.93 -6.84
N LEU A 847 17.07 -28.66 -7.46
CA LEU A 847 17.00 -30.12 -7.46
C LEU A 847 17.61 -30.75 -8.72
N ASP A 848 18.07 -29.93 -9.67
CA ASP A 848 18.73 -30.40 -10.89
C ASP A 848 20.17 -30.80 -10.57
N ALA A 849 20.31 -32.03 -10.07
CA ALA A 849 21.59 -32.61 -9.75
C ALA A 849 22.44 -32.81 -11.03
N PRO A 850 23.77 -32.70 -10.93
CA PRO A 850 24.67 -32.94 -12.05
C PRO A 850 24.51 -34.31 -12.71
N GLY A 851 24.30 -35.37 -11.93
CA GLY A 851 24.19 -36.74 -12.45
C GLY A 851 22.96 -37.01 -13.30
N SER A 852 21.88 -36.24 -13.12
CA SER A 852 20.66 -36.32 -13.91
C SER A 852 20.72 -35.52 -15.22
N GLY A 853 21.88 -34.92 -15.53
CA GLY A 853 22.08 -34.18 -16.77
C GLY A 853 22.54 -35.08 -17.93
N GLN A 854 22.43 -34.56 -19.15
CA GLN A 854 22.92 -35.19 -20.37
C GLN A 854 24.45 -35.06 -20.46
N PHE A 855 25.11 -36.14 -20.88
CA PHE A 855 26.56 -36.20 -21.08
C PHE A 855 26.89 -36.55 -22.53
N THR A 856 27.85 -35.82 -23.11
CA THR A 856 28.44 -36.20 -24.41
C THR A 856 29.29 -37.47 -24.26
N ARG A 857 29.91 -37.66 -23.09
CA ARG A 857 30.70 -38.85 -22.73
C ARG A 857 30.26 -39.35 -21.36
N GLU A 858 29.67 -40.54 -21.29
CA GLU A 858 29.18 -41.11 -20.02
C GLU A 858 30.29 -41.30 -18.97
N ASP A 859 31.53 -41.55 -19.38
CA ASP A 859 32.68 -41.67 -18.46
C ASP A 859 32.93 -40.40 -17.60
N ASP A 860 32.46 -39.23 -18.06
CA ASP A 860 32.59 -37.98 -17.31
C ASP A 860 31.76 -37.98 -16.02
N LYS A 861 30.72 -38.82 -15.98
CA LYS A 861 29.84 -38.94 -14.81
C LYS A 861 30.59 -39.40 -13.56
N ALA A 862 31.52 -40.35 -13.71
CA ALA A 862 32.39 -40.80 -12.62
C ALA A 862 33.38 -39.70 -12.18
N ARG A 863 33.83 -38.86 -13.11
CA ARG A 863 34.73 -37.73 -12.81
C ARG A 863 34.01 -36.66 -12.00
N ILE A 864 32.82 -36.27 -12.44
CA ILE A 864 31.95 -35.33 -11.73
C ILE A 864 31.58 -35.89 -10.36
N GLY A 865 31.28 -37.18 -10.26
CA GLY A 865 31.05 -37.86 -8.97
C GLY A 865 32.16 -37.56 -7.95
N ARG A 866 33.43 -37.79 -8.33
CA ARG A 866 34.58 -37.51 -7.45
C ARG A 866 34.69 -36.03 -7.08
N MET A 867 34.55 -35.13 -8.05
CA MET A 867 34.59 -33.68 -7.81
C MET A 867 33.46 -33.22 -6.86
N MET A 868 32.27 -33.78 -7.03
CA MET A 868 31.09 -33.49 -6.23
C MET A 868 31.28 -33.90 -4.77
N VAL A 869 31.85 -35.07 -4.51
CA VAL A 869 32.19 -35.53 -3.14
C VAL A 869 33.19 -34.58 -2.49
N GLU A 870 34.25 -34.17 -3.20
CA GLU A 870 35.27 -33.26 -2.69
C GLU A 870 34.71 -31.86 -2.35
N MET A 871 33.87 -31.30 -3.23
CA MET A 871 33.23 -30.00 -3.00
C MET A 871 32.28 -30.04 -1.79
N VAL A 872 31.48 -31.10 -1.65
CA VAL A 872 30.57 -31.27 -0.51
C VAL A 872 31.36 -31.46 0.78
N TRP A 873 32.40 -32.30 0.78
CA TRP A 873 33.29 -32.49 1.93
C TRP A 873 33.91 -31.16 2.39
N THR A 874 34.44 -30.38 1.44
CA THR A 874 35.07 -29.09 1.69
C THR A 874 34.08 -28.11 2.31
N LYS A 875 32.86 -28.05 1.78
CA LYS A 875 31.81 -27.15 2.28
C LYS A 875 31.26 -27.57 3.65
N LEU A 876 31.10 -28.87 3.90
CA LEU A 876 30.74 -29.39 5.23
C LEU A 876 31.82 -29.04 6.27
N SER A 877 33.08 -29.25 5.92
CA SER A 877 34.23 -28.89 6.77
C SER A 877 34.26 -27.38 7.05
N TYR A 878 33.99 -26.56 6.05
CA TYR A 878 33.86 -25.11 6.20
C TYR A 878 32.76 -24.73 7.20
N TYR A 879 31.57 -25.31 7.10
CA TYR A 879 30.49 -25.00 8.05
C TYR A 879 30.83 -25.41 9.48
N LEU A 880 31.49 -26.55 9.68
CA LEU A 880 31.97 -26.97 11.01
C LEU A 880 32.99 -25.99 11.58
N GLN A 881 33.94 -25.52 10.77
CA GLN A 881 34.93 -24.51 11.19
C GLN A 881 34.28 -23.19 11.60
N GLN A 882 33.22 -22.77 10.89
CA GLN A 882 32.45 -21.56 11.22
C GLN A 882 31.42 -21.79 12.34
N GLN A 883 31.32 -23.00 12.89
CA GLN A 883 30.29 -23.40 13.85
C GLN A 883 28.85 -23.19 13.35
N ASP A 884 28.63 -23.18 12.03
CA ASP A 884 27.31 -23.08 11.41
C ASP A 884 26.65 -24.45 11.31
N LEU A 885 26.25 -24.97 12.48
CA LEU A 885 25.70 -26.32 12.62
C LEU A 885 24.39 -26.51 11.85
N HIS A 886 23.57 -25.47 11.69
CA HIS A 886 22.32 -25.56 10.94
C HIS A 886 22.58 -25.84 9.46
N ASN A 887 23.45 -25.06 8.82
CA ASN A 887 23.77 -25.26 7.40
C ASN A 887 24.62 -26.50 7.16
N TYR A 888 25.47 -26.89 8.12
CA TYR A 888 26.12 -28.19 8.13
C TYR A 888 25.11 -29.34 8.06
N ARG A 889 24.15 -29.41 9.00
CA ARG A 889 23.12 -30.46 9.05
C ARG A 889 22.25 -30.47 7.79
N PHE A 890 21.88 -29.29 7.29
CA PHE A 890 21.10 -29.18 6.06
C PHE A 890 21.86 -29.71 4.84
N LEU A 891 23.14 -29.32 4.66
CA LEU A 891 23.96 -29.83 3.57
C LEU A 891 24.16 -31.34 3.71
N LEU A 892 24.51 -31.82 4.90
CA LEU A 892 24.74 -33.24 5.19
C LEU A 892 23.53 -34.10 4.79
N ASN A 893 22.32 -33.67 5.13
CA ASN A 893 21.12 -34.47 4.83
C ASN A 893 20.55 -34.22 3.44
N SER A 894 20.99 -33.21 2.68
CA SER A 894 20.43 -32.93 1.34
C SER A 894 21.27 -33.50 0.19
N GLN A 895 22.39 -34.17 0.49
CA GLN A 895 23.39 -34.64 -0.49
C GLN A 895 22.78 -35.47 -1.63
N LYS A 896 22.07 -36.56 -1.30
CA LYS A 896 21.46 -37.45 -2.30
C LYS A 896 20.46 -36.70 -3.18
N ALA A 897 19.57 -35.92 -2.57
CA ALA A 897 18.50 -35.25 -3.28
C ALA A 897 18.96 -34.07 -4.16
N ARG A 898 20.09 -33.43 -3.83
CA ARG A 898 20.54 -32.19 -4.49
C ARG A 898 21.78 -32.36 -5.38
N PHE A 899 22.70 -33.23 -4.99
CA PHE A 899 24.05 -33.25 -5.56
C PHE A 899 24.44 -34.60 -6.14
N PHE A 900 24.03 -35.70 -5.49
CA PHE A 900 24.46 -37.05 -5.86
C PHE A 900 23.39 -37.88 -6.57
N ARG A 901 22.23 -37.30 -6.90
CA ARG A 901 21.20 -38.02 -7.66
C ARG A 901 21.77 -38.48 -9.00
N ASP A 902 21.52 -39.74 -9.31
CA ASP A 902 22.01 -40.48 -10.47
C ASP A 902 23.54 -40.59 -10.58
N LEU A 903 24.32 -40.19 -9.56
CA LEU A 903 25.76 -40.42 -9.51
C LEU A 903 26.05 -41.68 -8.67
N ASP A 904 26.96 -42.51 -9.16
CA ASP A 904 27.45 -43.70 -8.44
C ASP A 904 28.52 -43.29 -7.42
N VAL A 905 28.09 -42.57 -6.37
CA VAL A 905 28.94 -42.10 -5.28
C VAL A 905 28.26 -42.25 -3.93
N GLU A 906 29.03 -42.63 -2.92
CA GLU A 906 28.54 -42.67 -1.55
C GLU A 906 28.47 -41.25 -0.97
N PRO A 907 27.39 -40.89 -0.25
CA PRO A 907 27.31 -39.61 0.42
C PRO A 907 28.38 -39.43 1.49
N VAL A 908 28.85 -38.20 1.65
CA VAL A 908 29.78 -37.87 2.73
C VAL A 908 29.08 -38.04 4.08
N ASP A 909 29.63 -38.88 4.95
CA ASP A 909 29.12 -39.13 6.29
C ASP A 909 30.28 -39.27 7.29
N GLY A 910 29.99 -39.25 8.59
CA GLY A 910 30.99 -39.57 9.61
C GLY A 910 32.03 -38.48 9.89
N ILE A 911 31.79 -37.22 9.48
CA ILE A 911 32.77 -36.14 9.66
C ILE A 911 33.04 -35.82 11.14
N LEU A 912 32.00 -35.88 11.99
CA LEU A 912 32.19 -35.70 13.42
C LEU A 912 32.83 -36.97 14.04
N PRO A 913 34.00 -36.85 14.70
CA PRO A 913 34.67 -37.98 15.33
C PRO A 913 33.97 -38.40 16.63
N GLY A 914 34.25 -39.61 17.13
CA GLY A 914 33.85 -40.06 18.47
C GLY A 914 32.48 -40.74 18.59
N PHE A 915 31.90 -41.22 17.48
CA PHE A 915 30.67 -42.00 17.55
C PHE A 915 30.91 -43.37 18.23
N GLY A 916 30.29 -43.60 19.38
CA GLY A 916 30.17 -44.89 20.03
C GLY A 916 28.69 -45.23 20.24
N GLY A 917 28.11 -46.02 19.33
CA GLY A 917 26.72 -46.47 19.43
C GLY A 917 26.53 -47.47 20.56
N SER A 918 25.36 -47.46 21.19
CA SER A 918 25.00 -48.41 22.25
C SER A 918 24.46 -49.73 21.67
N ALA A 919 23.94 -49.70 20.45
CA ALA A 919 23.40 -50.85 19.74
C ALA A 919 24.44 -51.52 18.82
N ASP A 920 24.47 -52.85 18.80
CA ASP A 920 25.23 -53.63 17.82
C ASP A 920 24.53 -53.56 16.45
N PRO A 921 25.20 -53.08 15.37
CA PRO A 921 24.59 -52.97 14.04
C PRO A 921 24.11 -54.32 13.47
N THR A 922 24.62 -55.45 13.97
CA THR A 922 24.18 -56.79 13.55
C THR A 922 22.92 -57.27 14.27
N VAL A 923 22.58 -56.68 15.41
CA VAL A 923 21.45 -57.06 16.26
C VAL A 923 20.29 -56.08 16.11
N ASP A 924 20.56 -54.77 16.14
CA ASP A 924 19.55 -53.72 15.98
C ASP A 924 20.09 -52.61 15.07
N ALA A 925 20.12 -52.92 13.77
CA ALA A 925 20.57 -52.01 12.72
C ALA A 925 19.78 -50.69 12.72
N LYS A 926 18.51 -50.72 13.12
CA LYS A 926 17.62 -49.56 13.12
C LYS A 926 17.98 -48.56 14.22
N VAL A 927 18.18 -49.04 15.45
CA VAL A 927 18.63 -48.19 16.56
C VAL A 927 20.04 -47.68 16.28
N PHE A 928 20.95 -48.52 15.78
CA PHE A 928 22.30 -48.11 15.40
C PHE A 928 22.29 -46.97 14.36
N MET A 929 21.49 -47.11 13.30
CA MET A 929 21.36 -46.06 12.27
C MET A 929 20.76 -44.77 12.83
N MET A 930 19.78 -44.86 13.73
CA MET A 930 19.22 -43.71 14.41
C MET A 930 20.27 -43.00 15.29
N GLU A 931 21.01 -43.73 16.12
CA GLU A 931 22.07 -43.16 16.97
C GLU A 931 23.16 -42.48 16.14
N ARG A 932 23.59 -43.10 15.04
CA ARG A 932 24.57 -42.52 14.10
C ARG A 932 24.04 -41.25 13.45
N PHE A 933 22.77 -41.25 13.04
CA PHE A 933 22.11 -40.06 12.49
C PHE A 933 22.04 -38.92 13.52
N LEU A 934 21.66 -39.22 14.76
CA LEU A 934 21.56 -38.25 15.85
C LEU A 934 22.93 -37.72 16.26
N HIS A 935 23.99 -38.53 16.24
CA HIS A 935 25.34 -38.06 16.48
C HIS A 935 25.74 -36.90 15.54
N GLN A 936 25.33 -36.98 14.27
CA GLN A 936 25.59 -35.92 13.29
C GLN A 936 24.58 -34.74 13.36
N ASN A 937 23.36 -34.98 13.87
CA ASN A 937 22.24 -34.03 13.77
C ASN A 937 21.72 -33.44 15.08
N GLY A 938 22.17 -33.93 16.23
CA GLY A 938 21.68 -33.57 17.57
C GLY A 938 20.71 -34.60 18.16
N LYS A 939 19.98 -34.24 19.22
CA LYS A 939 19.08 -35.15 19.94
C LYS A 939 17.69 -35.21 19.33
N VAL A 940 16.97 -36.33 19.52
CA VAL A 940 15.66 -36.68 18.90
C VAL A 940 14.61 -35.57 18.97
N THR A 941 14.51 -34.86 20.10
CA THR A 941 13.48 -33.83 20.34
C THR A 941 13.98 -32.40 20.16
N ASP A 942 15.29 -32.21 20.06
CA ASP A 942 15.88 -30.89 20.12
C ASP A 942 15.84 -30.25 18.73
N ARG A 943 15.25 -29.06 18.66
CA ARG A 943 15.32 -28.24 17.47
C ARG A 943 16.64 -27.50 17.41
N ASP A 944 17.15 -27.32 16.20
CA ASP A 944 18.32 -26.50 15.99
C ASP A 944 18.02 -24.98 15.97
N SER A 945 19.06 -24.18 15.78
CA SER A 945 18.95 -22.71 15.70
C SER A 945 18.08 -22.23 14.53
N GLY A 946 17.96 -23.04 13.46
CA GLY A 946 17.09 -22.83 12.31
C GLY A 946 15.65 -23.31 12.53
N GLY A 947 15.33 -23.90 13.68
CA GLY A 947 14.00 -24.40 14.01
C GLY A 947 13.64 -25.76 13.40
N TRP A 948 14.64 -26.51 12.90
CA TRP A 948 14.47 -27.84 12.32
C TRP A 948 14.59 -28.91 13.39
N SER A 949 13.75 -29.93 13.32
CA SER A 949 13.86 -31.13 14.16
C SER A 949 14.59 -32.27 13.45
N PRO A 950 15.04 -33.30 14.18
CA PRO A 950 15.64 -34.48 13.58
C PRO A 950 14.74 -35.18 12.57
N LEU A 951 13.43 -35.21 12.79
CA LEU A 951 12.48 -35.78 11.83
C LEU A 951 12.46 -34.99 10.51
N CYS A 952 12.52 -33.65 10.57
CA CYS A 952 12.63 -32.82 9.36
C CYS A 952 13.95 -33.09 8.60
N PHE A 953 15.06 -33.30 9.30
CA PHE A 953 16.34 -33.67 8.69
C PHE A 953 16.32 -35.11 8.11
N ALA A 954 15.66 -36.06 8.77
CA ALA A 954 15.50 -37.42 8.27
C ALA A 954 14.63 -37.45 7.01
N ALA A 955 13.54 -36.68 6.98
CA ALA A 955 12.70 -36.50 5.79
C ALA A 955 13.46 -35.84 4.62
N LEU A 956 14.39 -34.92 4.92
CA LEU A 956 15.31 -34.32 3.94
C LEU A 956 16.34 -35.34 3.41
N ARG A 957 16.87 -36.21 4.28
CA ARG A 957 17.79 -37.31 3.93
C ARG A 957 17.13 -38.39 3.07
N GLY A 958 15.83 -38.59 3.27
CA GLY A 958 15.06 -39.60 2.57
C GLY A 958 15.34 -41.03 3.03
N ASP A 959 15.84 -41.19 4.26
CA ASP A 959 16.13 -42.51 4.84
C ASP A 959 14.88 -43.04 5.56
N PRO A 960 14.16 -44.03 4.99
CA PRO A 960 12.92 -44.54 5.58
C PRO A 960 13.17 -45.22 6.93
N VAL A 961 14.34 -45.84 7.13
CA VAL A 961 14.65 -46.58 8.36
C VAL A 961 14.87 -45.60 9.51
N VAL A 962 15.61 -44.52 9.28
CA VAL A 962 15.80 -43.46 10.27
C VAL A 962 14.48 -42.75 10.58
N VAL A 963 13.66 -42.44 9.57
CA VAL A 963 12.33 -41.84 9.78
C VAL A 963 11.46 -42.75 10.64
N GLN A 964 11.41 -44.04 10.33
CA GLN A 964 10.63 -45.01 11.10
C GLN A 964 11.14 -45.15 12.55
N ALA A 965 12.46 -45.18 12.76
CA ALA A 965 13.07 -45.25 14.10
C ALA A 965 12.75 -44.02 14.96
N LEU A 966 12.77 -42.82 14.37
CA LEU A 966 12.42 -41.58 15.07
C LEU A 966 10.93 -41.56 15.45
N LEU A 967 10.04 -42.03 14.57
CA LEU A 967 8.60 -42.12 14.84
C LEU A 967 8.28 -43.11 15.96
N GLU A 968 8.94 -44.28 15.98
CA GLU A 968 8.83 -45.26 17.09
C GLU A 968 9.38 -44.70 18.41
N SER A 969 10.38 -43.81 18.31
CA SER A 969 10.92 -43.03 19.44
C SER A 969 10.05 -41.82 19.83
N ARG A 970 8.78 -41.80 19.41
CA ARG A 970 7.76 -40.77 19.73
C ARG A 970 8.03 -39.39 19.13
N ALA A 971 8.76 -39.28 18.01
CA ALA A 971 8.78 -38.03 17.25
C ALA A 971 7.38 -37.69 16.73
N ASP A 972 6.97 -36.41 16.79
CA ASP A 972 5.68 -35.98 16.24
C ASP A 972 5.70 -36.09 14.71
N VAL A 973 4.87 -36.97 14.13
CA VAL A 973 4.75 -37.17 12.68
C VAL A 973 4.37 -35.89 11.93
N ASN A 974 3.65 -34.98 12.60
CA ASN A 974 3.21 -33.71 12.04
C ASN A 974 4.17 -32.56 12.36
N ASP A 975 5.38 -32.88 12.83
CA ASP A 975 6.35 -31.86 13.16
C ASP A 975 6.70 -31.00 11.93
N ALA A 976 6.98 -29.73 12.20
CA ALA A 976 7.18 -28.71 11.20
C ALA A 976 8.25 -27.71 11.63
N ILE A 977 8.96 -27.12 10.67
CA ILE A 977 10.02 -26.14 10.96
C ILE A 977 9.43 -24.87 11.58
N THR A 978 10.11 -24.25 12.55
CA THR A 978 9.54 -23.07 13.24
C THR A 978 10.00 -21.73 12.67
N LYS A 979 11.15 -21.70 12.01
CA LYS A 979 11.70 -20.51 11.34
C LYS A 979 11.77 -20.73 9.83
N PRO A 980 11.59 -19.68 9.02
CA PRO A 980 11.71 -19.80 7.57
C PRO A 980 13.17 -19.97 7.14
N LYS A 981 13.43 -20.77 6.11
CA LYS A 981 14.75 -20.89 5.48
C LYS A 981 14.74 -20.12 4.15
N ARG A 982 15.12 -18.84 4.22
CA ARG A 982 14.97 -17.86 3.11
C ARG A 982 15.78 -18.19 1.85
N GLU A 983 16.93 -18.84 2.01
CA GLU A 983 17.77 -19.28 0.88
C GLU A 983 17.00 -20.26 -0.02
N PHE A 984 16.13 -21.10 0.57
CA PHE A 984 15.40 -22.18 -0.09
C PHE A 984 13.86 -21.98 -0.10
N GLN A 985 13.41 -20.76 0.21
CA GLN A 985 12.00 -20.36 0.28
C GLN A 985 11.06 -21.20 1.17
N PHE A 986 11.56 -22.05 2.06
CA PHE A 986 10.69 -22.71 3.00
C PHE A 986 10.09 -21.70 3.98
N PRO A 987 8.76 -21.50 4.01
CA PRO A 987 8.13 -20.72 5.04
C PRO A 987 8.28 -21.41 6.40
N LYS A 988 7.94 -20.72 7.49
CA LYS A 988 7.70 -21.42 8.76
C LYS A 988 6.61 -22.48 8.57
N LYS A 989 6.52 -23.47 9.45
CA LYS A 989 5.49 -24.53 9.48
C LYS A 989 5.50 -25.52 8.31
N VAL A 990 6.57 -25.60 7.51
CA VAL A 990 6.73 -26.70 6.54
C VAL A 990 6.91 -28.02 7.31
N THR A 991 6.10 -29.02 7.01
CA THR A 991 6.07 -30.33 7.69
C THR A 991 7.13 -31.29 7.15
N ALA A 992 7.43 -32.37 7.89
CA ALA A 992 8.28 -33.46 7.41
C ALA A 992 7.79 -34.06 6.08
N VAL A 993 6.46 -34.26 5.92
CA VAL A 993 5.85 -34.72 4.65
C VAL A 993 6.11 -33.76 3.50
N SER A 994 5.91 -32.46 3.72
CA SER A 994 6.17 -31.45 2.70
C SER A 994 7.66 -31.43 2.28
N ILE A 995 8.58 -31.63 3.22
CA ILE A 995 10.02 -31.74 2.92
C ILE A 995 10.30 -32.97 2.06
N ALA A 996 9.82 -34.16 2.46
CA ALA A 996 10.03 -35.40 1.71
C ALA A 996 9.44 -35.30 0.29
N ALA A 997 8.23 -34.74 0.17
CA ALA A 997 7.56 -34.51 -1.11
C ALA A 997 8.37 -33.57 -2.03
N PHE A 998 8.85 -32.44 -1.50
CA PHE A 998 9.66 -31.47 -2.26
C PHE A 998 10.98 -32.05 -2.75
N TYR A 999 11.69 -32.83 -1.92
CA TYR A 999 13.01 -33.38 -2.28
C TYR A 999 12.98 -34.68 -3.08
N ARG A 1000 11.80 -35.19 -3.43
CA ARG A 1000 11.59 -36.46 -4.13
C ARG A 1000 12.00 -37.70 -3.34
N ASN A 1001 11.89 -37.63 -2.01
CA ASN A 1001 12.22 -38.73 -1.11
C ASN A 1001 10.96 -39.58 -0.85
N ASN A 1002 10.60 -40.39 -1.84
CA ASN A 1002 9.30 -41.06 -1.87
C ASN A 1002 9.18 -42.16 -0.81
N GLU A 1003 10.25 -42.89 -0.51
CA GLU A 1003 10.25 -43.95 0.51
C GLU A 1003 10.00 -43.36 1.91
N ALA A 1004 10.67 -42.26 2.24
CA ALA A 1004 10.43 -41.52 3.48
C ALA A 1004 9.02 -40.90 3.52
N LEU A 1005 8.51 -40.44 2.38
CA LEU A 1005 7.14 -39.94 2.25
C LEU A 1005 6.12 -41.05 2.60
N GLU A 1006 6.29 -42.26 2.08
CA GLU A 1006 5.39 -43.40 2.37
C GLU A 1006 5.38 -43.77 3.86
N VAL A 1007 6.55 -43.76 4.51
CA VAL A 1007 6.65 -44.01 5.96
C VAL A 1007 5.90 -42.93 6.74
N LEU A 1008 6.02 -41.66 6.35
CA LEU A 1008 5.29 -40.57 7.01
C LEU A 1008 3.77 -40.66 6.77
N LEU A 1009 3.34 -41.01 5.56
CA LEU A 1009 1.92 -41.17 5.23
C LEU A 1009 1.30 -42.36 5.97
N SER A 1010 1.98 -43.50 6.02
CA SER A 1010 1.55 -44.68 6.78
C SER A 1010 1.50 -44.43 8.30
N ALA A 1011 2.35 -43.54 8.81
CA ALA A 1011 2.31 -43.07 10.20
C ALA A 1011 1.21 -42.01 10.48
N GLY A 1012 0.33 -41.72 9.52
CA GLY A 1012 -0.81 -40.82 9.71
C GLY A 1012 -0.49 -39.33 9.63
N ALA A 1013 0.53 -38.94 8.86
CA ALA A 1013 0.85 -37.53 8.64
C ALA A 1013 -0.31 -36.77 7.97
N ASN A 1014 -0.57 -35.55 8.43
CA ASN A 1014 -1.62 -34.69 7.92
C ASN A 1014 -1.17 -33.97 6.64
N VAL A 1015 -1.57 -34.52 5.48
CA VAL A 1015 -1.26 -34.00 4.14
C VAL A 1015 -1.82 -32.59 3.87
N ASN A 1016 -2.86 -32.17 4.59
CA ASN A 1016 -3.52 -30.87 4.45
C ASN A 1016 -3.06 -29.84 5.49
N LYS A 1017 -2.05 -30.16 6.32
CA LYS A 1017 -1.49 -29.20 7.27
C LYS A 1017 -0.82 -28.07 6.51
N ALA A 1018 -1.40 -26.88 6.65
CA ALA A 1018 -0.94 -25.69 5.94
C ALA A 1018 0.38 -25.15 6.52
N ASP A 1019 1.33 -24.87 5.63
CA ASP A 1019 2.58 -24.20 5.94
C ASP A 1019 2.36 -22.69 6.24
N GLY A 1020 3.44 -21.95 6.43
CA GLY A 1020 3.40 -20.52 6.75
C GLY A 1020 2.94 -19.64 5.60
N TYR A 1021 2.88 -20.17 4.38
CA TYR A 1021 2.21 -19.55 3.23
C TYR A 1021 0.82 -20.11 3.00
N GLY A 1022 0.32 -21.05 3.81
CA GLY A 1022 -0.99 -21.66 3.58
C GLY A 1022 -0.97 -22.82 2.57
N GLY A 1023 0.21 -23.22 2.06
CA GLY A 1023 0.35 -24.36 1.15
C GLY A 1023 0.30 -25.70 1.90
N ASN A 1024 -0.26 -26.73 1.27
CA ASN A 1024 -0.30 -28.11 1.78
C ASN A 1024 0.77 -29.00 1.13
N GLY A 1025 0.78 -30.31 1.43
CA GLY A 1025 1.75 -31.26 0.88
C GLY A 1025 1.81 -31.27 -0.66
N LEU A 1026 0.67 -31.10 -1.35
CA LEU A 1026 0.62 -31.05 -2.80
C LEU A 1026 1.35 -29.84 -3.38
N HIS A 1027 1.29 -28.68 -2.72
CA HIS A 1027 2.07 -27.52 -3.15
C HIS A 1027 3.58 -27.83 -3.13
N SER A 1028 4.05 -28.56 -2.12
CA SER A 1028 5.45 -28.96 -2.01
C SER A 1028 5.84 -30.01 -3.06
N ALA A 1029 4.98 -31.01 -3.32
CA ALA A 1029 5.20 -31.99 -4.38
C ALA A 1029 5.27 -31.33 -5.78
N CYS A 1030 4.35 -30.41 -6.05
CA CYS A 1030 4.32 -29.63 -7.29
C CYS A 1030 5.55 -28.72 -7.43
N ALA A 1031 6.02 -28.08 -6.34
CA ALA A 1031 7.23 -27.26 -6.36
C ALA A 1031 8.53 -28.09 -6.52
N GLY A 1032 8.52 -29.37 -6.12
CA GLY A 1032 9.65 -30.29 -6.24
C GLY A 1032 9.71 -31.07 -7.56
N ASP A 1033 8.71 -30.94 -8.43
CA ASP A 1033 8.48 -31.77 -9.63
C ASP A 1033 8.44 -33.28 -9.31
N ASN A 1034 7.63 -33.65 -8.31
CA ASN A 1034 7.54 -35.03 -7.83
C ASN A 1034 6.18 -35.66 -8.20
N PRO A 1035 6.07 -36.32 -9.37
CA PRO A 1035 4.82 -36.96 -9.79
C PRO A 1035 4.39 -38.08 -8.82
N LEU A 1036 5.33 -38.87 -8.30
CA LEU A 1036 4.98 -39.95 -7.36
C LEU A 1036 4.39 -39.40 -6.05
N ALA A 1037 4.94 -38.31 -5.50
CA ALA A 1037 4.33 -37.67 -4.35
C ALA A 1037 2.97 -37.05 -4.67
N VAL A 1038 2.77 -36.45 -5.85
CA VAL A 1038 1.45 -35.95 -6.28
C VAL A 1038 0.44 -37.11 -6.24
N GLN A 1039 0.76 -38.23 -6.87
CA GLN A 1039 -0.09 -39.42 -6.88
C GLN A 1039 -0.42 -39.90 -5.45
N ARG A 1040 0.60 -40.06 -4.59
CA ARG A 1040 0.43 -40.58 -3.23
C ARG A 1040 -0.32 -39.62 -2.31
N LEU A 1041 -0.06 -38.32 -2.42
CA LEU A 1041 -0.78 -37.31 -1.66
C LEU A 1041 -2.25 -37.20 -2.12
N CYS A 1042 -2.53 -37.32 -3.42
CA CYS A 1042 -3.90 -37.41 -3.93
C CYS A 1042 -4.63 -38.64 -3.38
N MET A 1043 -3.99 -39.82 -3.38
CA MET A 1043 -4.51 -41.05 -2.76
C MET A 1043 -4.77 -40.86 -1.25
N ALA A 1044 -3.91 -40.11 -0.56
CA ALA A 1044 -4.06 -39.72 0.84
C ALA A 1044 -5.04 -38.54 1.08
N ARG A 1045 -5.83 -38.15 0.07
CA ARG A 1045 -6.86 -37.10 0.12
C ARG A 1045 -6.33 -35.70 0.43
N ALA A 1046 -5.15 -35.35 -0.09
CA ALA A 1046 -4.70 -33.97 -0.11
C ALA A 1046 -5.61 -33.12 -1.00
N ASP A 1047 -5.93 -31.90 -0.58
CA ASP A 1047 -6.81 -30.97 -1.30
C ASP A 1047 -6.07 -30.28 -2.45
N PRO A 1048 -6.40 -30.57 -3.73
CA PRO A 1048 -5.73 -29.95 -4.87
C PRO A 1048 -6.28 -28.56 -5.21
N THR A 1049 -7.37 -28.13 -4.56
CA THR A 1049 -7.99 -26.82 -4.74
C THR A 1049 -7.56 -25.80 -3.68
N ALA A 1050 -6.81 -26.25 -2.67
CA ALA A 1050 -6.26 -25.40 -1.64
C ALA A 1050 -5.44 -24.26 -2.27
N ILE A 1051 -5.69 -23.03 -1.81
CA ILE A 1051 -4.95 -21.85 -2.25
C ILE A 1051 -4.01 -21.36 -1.15
N ASN A 1052 -2.77 -21.08 -1.51
CA ASN A 1052 -1.81 -20.48 -0.58
C ASN A 1052 -2.06 -18.95 -0.42
N LEU A 1053 -1.18 -18.24 0.29
CA LEU A 1053 -1.25 -16.80 0.57
C LEU A 1053 -1.11 -15.96 -0.71
N LEU A 1054 -0.44 -16.52 -1.71
CA LEU A 1054 -0.40 -15.98 -3.07
C LEU A 1054 -1.65 -16.39 -3.85
N GLY A 1055 -2.65 -17.06 -3.30
CA GLY A 1055 -3.83 -17.49 -4.07
C GLY A 1055 -3.51 -18.48 -5.19
N LEU A 1056 -2.35 -19.17 -5.14
CA LEU A 1056 -1.98 -20.19 -6.11
C LEU A 1056 -2.46 -21.55 -5.60
N THR A 1057 -3.01 -22.36 -6.49
CA THR A 1057 -3.27 -23.80 -6.28
C THR A 1057 -1.96 -24.60 -6.45
N PRO A 1058 -1.89 -25.87 -6.01
CA PRO A 1058 -0.75 -26.75 -6.30
C PRO A 1058 -0.40 -26.78 -7.80
N PHE A 1059 -1.39 -26.85 -8.68
CA PHE A 1059 -1.16 -26.84 -10.12
C PHE A 1059 -0.51 -25.53 -10.60
N LEU A 1060 -1.00 -24.38 -10.14
CA LEU A 1060 -0.38 -23.09 -10.48
C LEU A 1060 1.03 -22.95 -9.89
N VAL A 1061 1.34 -23.60 -8.77
CA VAL A 1061 2.71 -23.69 -8.25
C VAL A 1061 3.60 -24.53 -9.17
N ALA A 1062 3.10 -25.63 -9.75
CA ALA A 1062 3.84 -26.41 -10.73
C ALA A 1062 4.13 -25.57 -11.99
N CYS A 1063 3.14 -24.82 -12.50
CA CYS A 1063 3.33 -23.87 -13.61
C CYS A 1063 4.37 -22.78 -13.26
N CYS A 1064 4.26 -22.19 -12.07
CA CYS A 1064 5.17 -21.16 -11.56
C CYS A 1064 6.64 -21.65 -11.49
N CYS A 1065 6.85 -22.90 -11.13
CA CYS A 1065 8.18 -23.48 -10.99
C CYS A 1065 8.73 -24.07 -12.29
N GLY A 1066 7.88 -24.31 -13.29
CA GLY A 1066 8.25 -24.99 -14.54
C GLY A 1066 8.50 -26.47 -14.36
N ASN A 1067 7.59 -27.15 -13.66
CA ASN A 1067 7.71 -28.54 -13.23
C ASN A 1067 6.72 -29.42 -14.02
N PRO A 1068 7.08 -29.82 -15.25
CA PRO A 1068 6.16 -30.44 -16.20
C PRO A 1068 5.70 -31.84 -15.75
N LEU A 1069 6.53 -32.61 -15.05
CA LEU A 1069 6.16 -33.97 -14.60
C LEU A 1069 5.06 -33.90 -13.54
N ALA A 1070 5.18 -32.98 -12.58
CA ALA A 1070 4.13 -32.74 -11.61
C ALA A 1070 2.85 -32.16 -12.26
N MET A 1071 2.97 -31.34 -13.31
CA MET A 1071 1.80 -30.83 -14.06
C MET A 1071 1.06 -31.96 -14.78
N GLN A 1072 1.78 -32.82 -15.51
CA GLN A 1072 1.22 -33.98 -16.20
C GLN A 1072 0.51 -34.90 -15.21
N GLU A 1073 1.15 -35.22 -14.08
CA GLU A 1073 0.52 -36.06 -13.06
C GLU A 1073 -0.72 -35.40 -12.44
N MET A 1074 -0.70 -34.08 -12.18
CA MET A 1074 -1.89 -33.36 -11.69
C MET A 1074 -3.05 -33.42 -12.69
N LEU A 1075 -2.79 -33.37 -13.99
CA LEU A 1075 -3.81 -33.50 -15.04
C LEU A 1075 -4.39 -34.93 -15.09
N VAL A 1076 -3.55 -35.95 -14.85
CA VAL A 1076 -4.00 -37.35 -14.75
C VAL A 1076 -4.86 -37.57 -13.50
N GLN A 1077 -4.40 -37.09 -12.34
CA GLN A 1077 -5.11 -37.26 -11.07
C GLN A 1077 -6.41 -36.42 -11.00
N ILE A 1078 -6.49 -35.33 -11.77
CA ILE A 1078 -7.61 -34.38 -11.75
C ILE A 1078 -8.03 -34.02 -13.18
N PRO A 1079 -8.87 -34.84 -13.83
CA PRO A 1079 -9.24 -34.64 -15.24
C PRO A 1079 -9.92 -33.30 -15.57
N ASN A 1080 -10.60 -32.68 -14.61
CA ASN A 1080 -11.32 -31.39 -14.78
C ASN A 1080 -10.56 -30.20 -14.15
N LEU A 1081 -9.23 -30.28 -14.07
CA LEU A 1081 -8.40 -29.24 -13.50
C LEU A 1081 -8.47 -27.95 -14.32
N SER A 1082 -8.63 -26.81 -13.66
CA SER A 1082 -8.66 -25.52 -14.35
C SER A 1082 -7.26 -25.11 -14.79
N LEU A 1083 -7.09 -24.88 -16.10
CA LEU A 1083 -5.84 -24.37 -16.70
C LEU A 1083 -5.75 -22.84 -16.71
N ARG A 1084 -6.79 -22.18 -16.20
CA ARG A 1084 -6.92 -20.73 -16.20
C ARG A 1084 -5.73 -20.09 -15.52
N HIS A 1085 -5.16 -19.05 -16.15
CA HIS A 1085 -3.96 -18.34 -15.69
C HIS A 1085 -2.67 -19.18 -15.68
N GLY A 1086 -2.71 -20.46 -16.08
CA GLY A 1086 -1.55 -21.35 -16.06
C GLY A 1086 -0.39 -20.79 -16.88
N LEU A 1087 -0.66 -20.38 -18.12
CA LEU A 1087 0.33 -19.75 -19.00
C LEU A 1087 0.85 -18.41 -18.45
N HIS A 1088 -0.02 -17.53 -17.94
CA HIS A 1088 0.43 -16.25 -17.37
C HIS A 1088 1.32 -16.42 -16.15
N ILE A 1089 0.98 -17.35 -15.27
CA ILE A 1089 1.76 -17.65 -14.07
C ILE A 1089 3.10 -18.30 -14.47
N ALA A 1090 3.11 -19.22 -15.44
CA ALA A 1090 4.34 -19.79 -15.96
C ALA A 1090 5.31 -18.73 -16.52
N LEU A 1091 4.79 -17.72 -17.22
CA LEU A 1091 5.58 -16.65 -17.84
C LEU A 1091 5.98 -15.53 -16.86
N MET A 1092 5.23 -15.33 -15.78
CA MET A 1092 5.58 -14.33 -14.77
C MET A 1092 6.78 -14.75 -13.92
N PHE A 1093 7.02 -16.05 -13.80
CA PHE A 1093 8.06 -16.63 -12.97
C PHE A 1093 9.08 -17.36 -13.83
N SER A 1094 10.34 -16.92 -13.79
CA SER A 1094 11.44 -17.41 -14.65
C SER A 1094 11.77 -18.92 -14.57
N GLY A 1095 11.00 -19.72 -13.82
CA GLY A 1095 11.05 -21.19 -13.87
C GLY A 1095 10.10 -21.77 -14.92
N GLY A 1096 8.92 -21.18 -15.12
CA GLY A 1096 7.83 -21.73 -15.95
C GLY A 1096 7.88 -21.40 -17.44
N SER A 1097 8.76 -20.50 -17.87
CA SER A 1097 8.88 -20.09 -19.28
C SER A 1097 9.58 -21.11 -20.18
N SER A 1098 9.94 -22.30 -19.66
CA SER A 1098 10.57 -23.34 -20.47
C SER A 1098 9.64 -23.82 -21.60
N PRO A 1099 10.17 -24.08 -22.81
CA PRO A 1099 9.37 -24.60 -23.92
C PRO A 1099 8.54 -25.84 -23.56
N ASN A 1100 9.11 -26.73 -22.74
CA ASN A 1100 8.42 -27.95 -22.28
C ASN A 1100 7.23 -27.66 -21.35
N THR A 1101 7.33 -26.67 -20.46
CA THR A 1101 6.19 -26.27 -19.62
C THR A 1101 5.08 -25.64 -20.46
N ILE A 1102 5.45 -24.81 -21.44
CA ILE A 1102 4.50 -24.19 -22.35
C ILE A 1102 3.83 -25.25 -23.25
N SER A 1103 4.59 -26.21 -23.79
CA SER A 1103 4.04 -27.31 -24.60
C SER A 1103 3.06 -28.17 -23.81
N VAL A 1104 3.39 -28.57 -22.58
CA VAL A 1104 2.47 -29.34 -21.71
C VAL A 1104 1.16 -28.58 -21.47
N LEU A 1105 1.20 -27.25 -21.25
CA LEU A 1105 -0.02 -26.45 -21.09
C LEU A 1105 -0.83 -26.36 -22.38
N LEU A 1106 -0.17 -26.17 -23.53
CA LEU A 1106 -0.83 -26.08 -24.83
C LEU A 1106 -1.43 -27.42 -25.26
N GLU A 1107 -0.73 -28.54 -25.04
CA GLU A 1107 -1.23 -29.91 -25.25
C GLU A 1107 -2.44 -30.20 -24.36
N ALA A 1108 -2.42 -29.69 -23.12
CA ALA A 1108 -3.58 -29.73 -22.23
C ALA A 1108 -4.74 -28.79 -22.66
N ARG A 1109 -4.59 -28.07 -23.79
CA ARG A 1109 -5.55 -27.10 -24.35
C ARG A 1109 -5.71 -25.82 -23.52
N ALA A 1110 -4.64 -25.33 -22.89
CA ALA A 1110 -4.63 -23.99 -22.32
C ALA A 1110 -4.77 -22.93 -23.42
N ASP A 1111 -5.60 -21.92 -23.18
CA ASP A 1111 -5.85 -20.86 -24.16
C ASP A 1111 -4.64 -19.92 -24.30
N ALA A 1112 -3.93 -20.01 -25.43
CA ALA A 1112 -2.78 -19.18 -25.77
C ALA A 1112 -3.09 -17.68 -25.87
N ASN A 1113 -4.37 -17.32 -25.98
CA ASN A 1113 -4.88 -15.96 -26.11
C ASN A 1113 -5.64 -15.48 -24.86
N GLU A 1114 -5.58 -16.23 -23.75
CA GLU A 1114 -6.33 -15.89 -22.53
C GLU A 1114 -5.97 -14.48 -22.05
N GLN A 1115 -6.95 -13.60 -21.90
CA GLN A 1115 -6.71 -12.27 -21.35
C GLN A 1115 -6.68 -12.31 -19.82
N PHE A 1116 -5.55 -11.90 -19.24
CA PHE A 1116 -5.32 -11.95 -17.80
C PHE A 1116 -6.25 -10.97 -17.04
N LYS A 1117 -7.32 -11.53 -16.45
CA LYS A 1117 -8.33 -10.78 -15.68
C LYS A 1117 -8.45 -11.39 -14.28
N ILE A 1118 -7.85 -10.73 -13.28
CA ILE A 1118 -8.00 -11.12 -11.87
C ILE A 1118 -9.29 -10.50 -11.31
N ARG A 1119 -10.14 -11.32 -10.67
CA ARG A 1119 -11.32 -10.81 -9.95
C ARG A 1119 -10.86 -9.99 -8.72
N MET A 1120 -11.35 -8.75 -8.62
CA MET A 1120 -11.03 -7.73 -7.60
C MET A 1120 -11.11 -8.17 -6.12
N LYS A 1121 -11.70 -9.34 -5.80
CA LYS A 1121 -12.08 -9.70 -4.42
C LYS A 1121 -11.14 -10.67 -3.71
N ASP A 1122 -10.31 -11.44 -4.42
CA ASP A 1122 -9.78 -12.70 -3.86
C ASP A 1122 -8.27 -12.90 -3.93
N SER A 1123 -7.44 -11.86 -4.12
CA SER A 1123 -6.00 -12.13 -4.16
C SER A 1123 -5.09 -11.00 -3.68
N GLY A 1124 -4.09 -11.37 -2.86
CA GLY A 1124 -2.91 -10.55 -2.59
C GLY A 1124 -2.16 -10.17 -3.88
N TRP A 1125 -2.29 -10.95 -4.96
CA TRP A 1125 -1.76 -10.64 -6.28
C TRP A 1125 -2.26 -9.33 -6.84
N TRP A 1126 -3.57 -9.08 -6.74
CA TRP A 1126 -4.16 -7.86 -7.30
C TRP A 1126 -3.57 -6.64 -6.59
N LEU A 1127 -3.44 -6.69 -5.26
CA LEU A 1127 -2.86 -5.59 -4.49
C LEU A 1127 -1.39 -5.37 -4.86
N LEU A 1128 -0.61 -6.45 -4.94
CA LEU A 1128 0.80 -6.41 -5.30
C LEU A 1128 1.03 -5.82 -6.70
N LEU A 1129 0.32 -6.31 -7.72
CA LEU A 1129 0.43 -5.80 -9.09
C LEU A 1129 -0.06 -4.35 -9.20
N ASN A 1130 -1.06 -3.92 -8.44
CA ASN A 1130 -1.45 -2.50 -8.45
C ASN A 1130 -0.41 -1.59 -7.79
N ILE A 1131 0.18 -2.03 -6.66
CA ILE A 1131 1.27 -1.29 -6.00
C ILE A 1131 2.48 -1.17 -6.95
N MET A 1132 2.89 -2.29 -7.57
CA MET A 1132 3.99 -2.30 -8.53
C MET A 1132 3.68 -1.52 -9.80
N GLY A 1133 2.43 -1.58 -10.29
CA GLY A 1133 1.95 -0.78 -11.42
C GLY A 1133 1.96 0.72 -11.11
N CYS A 1134 1.65 1.13 -9.87
CA CYS A 1134 1.82 2.52 -9.45
C CYS A 1134 3.31 2.92 -9.44
N ARG A 1135 4.18 2.04 -8.94
CA ARG A 1135 5.63 2.25 -8.89
C ARG A 1135 6.26 2.38 -10.28
N HIS A 1136 5.70 1.74 -11.30
CA HIS A 1136 6.18 1.84 -12.69
C HIS A 1136 6.42 3.27 -13.16
N ARG A 1137 5.53 4.21 -12.78
CA ARG A 1137 5.61 5.62 -13.15
C ARG A 1137 6.80 6.39 -12.54
N VAL A 1138 7.33 5.88 -11.44
CA VAL A 1138 8.39 6.54 -10.66
C VAL A 1138 9.72 5.84 -10.86
N SER A 1139 9.68 4.52 -10.98
CA SER A 1139 10.89 3.71 -11.10
C SER A 1139 10.57 2.45 -11.91
N PRO A 1140 10.63 2.52 -13.25
CA PRO A 1140 10.34 1.38 -14.10
C PRO A 1140 11.37 0.25 -13.89
N SER A 1141 10.90 -0.95 -14.13
CA SER A 1141 11.57 -2.26 -14.04
C SER A 1141 10.66 -3.26 -14.73
N ARG A 1142 11.16 -4.43 -15.13
CA ARG A 1142 10.33 -5.45 -15.80
C ARG A 1142 9.11 -5.83 -14.96
N LEU A 1143 9.25 -6.02 -13.65
CA LEU A 1143 8.12 -6.33 -12.76
C LEU A 1143 7.10 -5.21 -12.73
N THR A 1144 7.55 -3.96 -12.57
CA THR A 1144 6.61 -2.84 -12.56
C THR A 1144 5.95 -2.63 -13.93
N SER A 1145 6.65 -2.90 -15.03
CA SER A 1145 6.11 -2.82 -16.39
C SER A 1145 5.05 -3.89 -16.62
N LEU A 1146 5.36 -5.14 -16.28
CA LEU A 1146 4.40 -6.23 -16.29
C LEU A 1146 3.19 -5.89 -15.41
N ALA A 1147 3.42 -5.42 -14.19
CA ALA A 1147 2.35 -5.00 -13.28
C ALA A 1147 1.56 -3.78 -13.79
N TYR A 1148 2.14 -2.91 -14.61
CA TYR A 1148 1.44 -1.78 -15.22
C TYR A 1148 0.58 -2.19 -16.42
N HIS A 1149 0.97 -3.25 -17.12
CA HIS A 1149 0.34 -3.75 -18.34
C HIS A 1149 -0.44 -5.07 -18.19
N HIS A 1150 -0.41 -5.72 -17.02
CA HIS A 1150 -0.95 -7.07 -16.81
C HIS A 1150 -2.45 -7.19 -17.12
N TYR A 1151 -3.24 -6.15 -16.88
CA TYR A 1151 -4.69 -6.24 -16.96
C TYR A 1151 -5.15 -6.36 -18.42
N GLY A 1152 -5.75 -7.50 -18.75
CA GLY A 1152 -6.16 -7.84 -20.11
C GLY A 1152 -5.02 -8.26 -21.04
N ALA A 1153 -3.79 -8.44 -20.54
CA ALA A 1153 -2.68 -8.91 -21.36
C ALA A 1153 -2.75 -10.42 -21.62
N THR A 1154 -2.33 -10.84 -22.82
CA THR A 1154 -2.27 -12.25 -23.24
C THR A 1154 -0.97 -12.92 -22.75
N PRO A 1155 -0.88 -14.27 -22.76
CA PRO A 1155 0.38 -14.98 -22.52
C PRO A 1155 1.51 -14.44 -23.42
N LEU A 1156 1.24 -14.19 -24.70
CA LEU A 1156 2.23 -13.62 -25.61
C LEU A 1156 2.80 -12.28 -25.08
N MET A 1157 1.95 -11.38 -24.58
CA MET A 1157 2.40 -10.13 -23.96
C MET A 1157 3.21 -10.34 -22.68
N PHE A 1158 2.83 -11.32 -21.85
CA PHE A 1158 3.59 -11.68 -20.65
C PHE A 1158 4.99 -12.16 -21.01
N SER A 1159 5.14 -13.03 -22.02
CA SER A 1159 6.45 -13.51 -22.47
C SER A 1159 7.36 -12.36 -22.91
N VAL A 1160 6.82 -11.37 -23.62
CA VAL A 1160 7.56 -10.17 -24.05
C VAL A 1160 7.95 -9.28 -22.85
N LEU A 1161 7.04 -9.07 -21.90
CA LEU A 1161 7.26 -8.25 -20.70
C LEU A 1161 8.27 -8.88 -19.72
N SER A 1162 8.29 -10.22 -19.65
CA SER A 1162 9.26 -10.99 -18.89
C SER A 1162 10.64 -11.06 -19.58
N GLY A 1163 10.65 -10.95 -20.92
CA GLY A 1163 11.84 -11.08 -21.75
C GLY A 1163 12.16 -12.52 -22.15
N ASP A 1164 11.19 -13.43 -22.06
CA ASP A 1164 11.38 -14.86 -22.34
C ASP A 1164 11.20 -15.18 -23.83
N LEU A 1165 12.26 -15.05 -24.61
CA LEU A 1165 12.23 -15.20 -26.07
C LEU A 1165 11.76 -16.60 -26.52
N GLU A 1166 12.18 -17.65 -25.83
CA GLU A 1166 11.78 -19.04 -26.11
C GLU A 1166 10.27 -19.23 -25.98
N ALA A 1167 9.70 -18.78 -24.86
CA ALA A 1167 8.27 -18.88 -24.63
C ALA A 1167 7.48 -18.03 -25.63
N THR A 1168 8.02 -16.86 -26.03
CA THR A 1168 7.44 -16.06 -27.11
C THR A 1168 7.40 -16.85 -28.42
N THR A 1169 8.49 -17.52 -28.81
CA THR A 1169 8.51 -18.33 -30.04
C THR A 1169 7.55 -19.53 -29.98
N ALA A 1170 7.46 -20.21 -28.83
CA ALA A 1170 6.56 -21.35 -28.64
C ALA A 1170 5.09 -20.91 -28.75
N LEU A 1171 4.72 -19.77 -28.14
CA LEU A 1171 3.37 -19.22 -28.24
C LEU A 1171 3.02 -18.78 -29.67
N LEU A 1172 3.96 -18.16 -30.39
CA LEU A 1172 3.76 -17.80 -31.79
C LEU A 1172 3.59 -19.04 -32.68
N ALA A 1173 4.40 -20.08 -32.46
CA ALA A 1173 4.27 -21.36 -33.18
C ALA A 1173 2.93 -22.05 -32.89
N ALA A 1174 2.38 -21.85 -31.68
CA ALA A 1174 1.06 -22.35 -31.28
C ALA A 1174 -0.11 -21.46 -31.75
N GLY A 1175 0.13 -20.46 -32.60
CA GLY A 1175 -0.92 -19.61 -33.16
C GLY A 1175 -1.44 -18.51 -32.21
N ALA A 1176 -0.63 -18.04 -31.25
CA ALA A 1176 -1.01 -16.90 -30.42
C ALA A 1176 -1.22 -15.63 -31.27
N GLN A 1177 -2.36 -14.98 -31.08
CA GLN A 1177 -2.76 -13.77 -31.81
C GLN A 1177 -1.91 -12.57 -31.40
N VAL A 1178 -1.35 -11.87 -32.39
CA VAL A 1178 -0.41 -10.75 -32.20
C VAL A 1178 -1.10 -9.39 -32.08
N ASP A 1179 -2.37 -9.32 -32.49
CA ASP A 1179 -3.17 -8.11 -32.65
C ASP A 1179 -4.10 -7.81 -31.45
N ILE A 1180 -4.33 -8.79 -30.57
CA ILE A 1180 -5.07 -8.60 -29.31
C ILE A 1180 -4.45 -7.44 -28.52
N LYS A 1181 -5.30 -6.58 -27.95
CA LYS A 1181 -4.91 -5.43 -27.13
C LYS A 1181 -5.22 -5.68 -25.66
N ASN A 1182 -4.31 -5.25 -24.78
CA ASN A 1182 -4.59 -5.18 -23.35
C ASN A 1182 -5.49 -3.99 -23.00
N TYR A 1183 -5.84 -3.83 -21.72
CA TYR A 1183 -6.69 -2.73 -21.23
C TYR A 1183 -6.13 -1.32 -21.50
N ARG A 1184 -4.83 -1.20 -21.83
CA ARG A 1184 -4.17 0.05 -22.19
C ARG A 1184 -4.03 0.23 -23.71
N ASN A 1185 -4.75 -0.56 -24.51
CA ASN A 1185 -4.69 -0.56 -25.97
C ASN A 1185 -3.29 -0.87 -26.53
N LYS A 1186 -2.46 -1.64 -25.81
CA LYS A 1186 -1.13 -2.08 -26.28
C LYS A 1186 -1.20 -3.51 -26.82
N THR A 1187 -0.59 -3.74 -27.99
CA THR A 1187 -0.35 -5.08 -28.56
C THR A 1187 1.00 -5.64 -28.11
N ALA A 1188 1.27 -6.93 -28.38
CA ALA A 1188 2.58 -7.53 -28.11
C ALA A 1188 3.73 -6.78 -28.82
N CYS A 1189 3.52 -6.34 -30.06
CA CYS A 1189 4.49 -5.53 -30.81
C CYS A 1189 4.81 -4.19 -30.13
N ASN A 1190 3.80 -3.50 -29.57
CA ASN A 1190 4.03 -2.24 -28.86
C ASN A 1190 4.87 -2.45 -27.59
N LEU A 1191 4.61 -3.53 -26.86
CA LEU A 1191 5.35 -3.87 -25.65
C LEU A 1191 6.79 -4.31 -25.99
N ALA A 1192 6.99 -5.02 -27.10
CA ALA A 1192 8.33 -5.42 -27.57
C ALA A 1192 9.21 -4.20 -27.88
N LEU A 1193 8.64 -3.18 -28.53
CA LEU A 1193 9.34 -1.90 -28.76
C LEU A 1193 9.67 -1.19 -27.44
N GLU A 1194 8.74 -1.16 -26.49
CA GLU A 1194 8.93 -0.53 -25.17
C GLU A 1194 10.02 -1.24 -24.34
N MET A 1195 10.11 -2.56 -24.45
CA MET A 1195 11.12 -3.39 -23.77
C MET A 1195 12.46 -3.47 -24.52
N GLN A 1196 12.62 -2.78 -25.65
CA GLN A 1196 13.82 -2.84 -26.50
C GLN A 1196 14.20 -4.28 -26.86
N ALA A 1197 13.18 -5.07 -27.23
CA ALA A 1197 13.34 -6.46 -27.62
C ALA A 1197 14.21 -6.59 -28.90
N PRO A 1198 14.80 -7.78 -29.15
CA PRO A 1198 15.63 -7.99 -30.34
C PRO A 1198 14.91 -7.66 -31.66
N ALA A 1199 15.67 -7.17 -32.64
CA ALA A 1199 15.14 -6.70 -33.92
C ALA A 1199 14.33 -7.78 -34.67
N TRP A 1200 14.79 -9.04 -34.63
CA TRP A 1200 14.10 -10.16 -35.26
C TRP A 1200 12.68 -10.33 -34.68
N LEU A 1201 12.50 -10.22 -33.36
CA LEU A 1201 11.21 -10.41 -32.71
C LEU A 1201 10.23 -9.28 -33.08
N ILE A 1202 10.74 -8.04 -33.11
CA ILE A 1202 9.96 -6.88 -33.55
C ILE A 1202 9.51 -7.06 -35.01
N GLN A 1203 10.38 -7.59 -35.88
CA GLN A 1203 10.07 -7.86 -37.28
C GLN A 1203 9.01 -8.96 -37.41
N THR A 1204 9.16 -10.09 -36.70
CA THR A 1204 8.17 -11.19 -36.69
C THR A 1204 6.80 -10.70 -36.25
N LEU A 1205 6.72 -9.93 -35.16
CA LEU A 1205 5.45 -9.38 -34.67
C LEU A 1205 4.83 -8.33 -35.61
N LYS A 1206 5.63 -7.71 -36.49
CA LYS A 1206 5.13 -6.80 -37.54
C LYS A 1206 4.63 -7.55 -38.78
N THR A 1207 5.36 -8.55 -39.25
CA THR A 1207 5.00 -9.32 -40.45
C THR A 1207 3.77 -10.19 -40.22
N SER A 1208 3.65 -10.83 -39.05
CA SER A 1208 2.46 -11.62 -38.69
C SER A 1208 1.17 -10.77 -38.58
N ARG A 1209 1.31 -9.45 -38.46
CA ARG A 1209 0.18 -8.50 -38.48
C ARG A 1209 -0.29 -8.19 -39.91
N GLN A 1210 0.58 -8.30 -40.91
CA GLN A 1210 0.19 -8.09 -42.32
C GLN A 1210 -0.56 -9.31 -42.85
N SER A 1211 -0.11 -10.53 -42.53
CA SER A 1211 -0.80 -11.77 -42.92
C SER A 1211 -2.19 -11.93 -42.30
N SER A 1212 -2.47 -11.33 -41.13
CA SER A 1212 -3.82 -11.35 -40.53
C SER A 1212 -4.80 -10.35 -41.15
N ILE A 1213 -4.31 -9.36 -41.92
CA ILE A 1213 -5.13 -8.37 -42.61
C ILE A 1213 -5.53 -8.90 -44.01
N ASP A 1214 -4.71 -9.74 -44.62
CA ASP A 1214 -4.93 -10.30 -45.97
C ASP A 1214 -5.80 -11.59 -46.00
N VAL A 1215 -6.39 -12.01 -44.88
CA VAL A 1215 -7.21 -13.26 -44.79
C VAL A 1215 -8.72 -12.97 -44.63
N GLN A 1216 -9.17 -11.75 -44.92
CA GLN A 1216 -10.60 -11.46 -45.08
C GLN A 1216 -10.92 -11.17 -46.55
N GLU A 1217 -10.92 -12.21 -47.39
CA GLU A 1217 -11.74 -12.38 -48.59
C GLU A 1217 -11.34 -13.71 -49.26
N GLY A 1218 -12.16 -14.75 -49.08
CA GLY A 1218 -11.96 -16.05 -49.71
C GLY A 1218 -12.86 -17.12 -49.12
N ASP A 1219 -13.84 -17.55 -49.91
CA ASP A 1219 -14.85 -18.56 -49.66
C ASP A 1219 -14.36 -19.91 -49.11
N ASP A 1220 -15.29 -20.54 -48.38
CA ASP A 1220 -15.60 -21.96 -48.23
C ASP A 1220 -14.51 -23.05 -48.09
N ASP A 1221 -14.85 -23.97 -47.18
CA ASP A 1221 -14.47 -25.39 -47.16
C ASP A 1221 -12.99 -25.75 -47.05
N THR A 1222 -12.52 -26.11 -45.85
CA THR A 1222 -12.27 -27.53 -45.48
C THR A 1222 -11.54 -27.73 -44.13
N PHE A 1223 -11.86 -28.89 -43.56
CA PHE A 1223 -11.39 -29.61 -42.36
C PHE A 1223 -9.87 -29.69 -42.04
N PHE A 1224 -9.58 -29.80 -40.73
CA PHE A 1224 -8.59 -30.62 -39.98
C PHE A 1224 -7.15 -30.83 -40.50
N ILE A 1225 -6.17 -30.60 -39.61
CA ILE A 1225 -5.38 -31.60 -38.85
C ILE A 1225 -4.86 -30.95 -37.56
#